data_AF-A0A928C9X1-F1
#
_entry.id   AF-A0A928C9X1-F1
#
_cell.length_a   1.000
_cell.length_b   1.000
_cell.length_c   1.000
_cell.angle_alpha   90.00
_cell.angle_beta   90.00
_cell.angle_gamma   90.00
#
_symmetry.space_group_name_H-M   'P 1'
#
loop_
_entity.id
_entity.type
_entity.pdbx_description
1 polymer ?
#
loop_
_entity_poly.entity_id
_entity_poly.type
_entity_poly.pdbx_seq_one_letter_code
_entity_poly.pdbx_strand_id
1 'polypeptide(L)'
;MKNIIGKINVFVLLTICYVILTFAVKISELIFTLLTDVVVEDFSGMLYGNLVSALFVSLCVFLPYLLISSVSKKIATYISAVLFSIMLLFETGLVIYHVTTGLLMGGELVNRPLWEILHTIGGVVDIWIIILSFMVMLLLTLLFVRFSRICVCSRCSWIIVTLMFVSVPMVLSLKPNQDKSIVNKIWYCLYSCLNDNSYNDDFIYNSTELAFEERYVRKYKELFPDRRITNSRYPLEREDNIPNVLGTYFRDVDTKPNIVFVIVESLGSDLFGQNAYGYTATPFLDSLSRHSLLWTNCLSTTARSAGVLPAVTASVPHGTKGFQFGDIPECNSLFTILKDNGYRSSVFYSGSFNFDRVSDYLLSQRVDYMSPFYRECSKNKSSNEFDYTVWGYHDKKMFQRSMEVIKGRDIETPNMDIFVTISQHDNKLILNSNKDLEKYYHEMTDTLLQSLPDDESKKLMRRKGFIAAFLYSDDALREFFHSYTKRYNNTIFIITGDHSLNFYSSNPLSAYHVPLIIWSPFLEKPQLFQSVVSHNDIAPSLNALLRDNFNIKTPEYVHWISDGLDTTQSFRSDVKTCFMTQTNISTKLVFNDLYYSEEAGEKKLYRIKENLEVERIEDPEQMNMMKERTNVLQYIDRYVYTNNRLTNNPINPYLRYDLINSVDIDSAYCSSKDTKPSVSGNEKTRLHLESVAPGFSQIKVVLTADMMYTADVHHHDFVNLNIKSNNSDWYSEVISKNIVGADYAPGKWLKVQMTKNISLKDIEKSTQIELYMSSPQYDSRWNPEHSVYLKNINIRILGVNANNQ
;
A
#
# COMPACT_ATOMS: atom_id res chain seq x y z
N MET A 1 -26.65 -31.77 -37.25
CA MET A 1 -25.39 -32.42 -36.79
C MET A 1 -24.14 -32.01 -37.58
N LYS A 2 -24.05 -32.21 -38.91
CA LYS A 2 -22.84 -31.84 -39.70
C LYS A 2 -22.38 -30.37 -39.51
N ASN A 3 -23.33 -29.43 -39.43
CA ASN A 3 -23.04 -28.00 -39.24
C ASN A 3 -22.52 -27.67 -37.83
N ILE A 4 -22.88 -28.45 -36.81
CA ILE A 4 -22.38 -28.29 -35.43
C ILE A 4 -20.96 -28.84 -35.32
N ILE A 5 -20.70 -30.03 -35.88
CA ILE A 5 -19.38 -30.66 -35.89
C ILE A 5 -18.36 -29.75 -36.61
N GLY A 6 -18.75 -29.12 -37.72
CA GLY A 6 -17.88 -28.18 -38.43
C GLY A 6 -17.56 -26.89 -37.65
N LYS A 7 -18.40 -26.49 -36.69
CA LYS A 7 -18.11 -25.37 -35.76
C LYS A 7 -17.16 -25.83 -34.67
N ILE A 8 -17.44 -26.97 -34.04
CA ILE A 8 -16.58 -27.56 -33.00
C ILE A 8 -15.16 -27.80 -33.54
N ASN A 9 -15.01 -28.32 -34.75
CA ASN A 9 -13.69 -28.57 -35.36
C ASN A 9 -12.84 -27.30 -35.46
N VAL A 10 -13.44 -26.14 -35.77
CA VAL A 10 -12.70 -24.87 -35.85
C VAL A 10 -12.29 -24.39 -34.47
N PHE A 11 -13.14 -24.55 -33.47
CA PHE A 11 -12.79 -24.25 -32.09
C PHE A 11 -11.67 -25.14 -31.55
N VAL A 12 -11.72 -26.44 -31.87
CA VAL A 12 -10.68 -27.40 -31.49
C VAL A 12 -9.34 -27.04 -32.13
N LEU A 13 -9.32 -26.58 -33.39
CA LEU A 13 -8.10 -26.06 -34.01
C LEU A 13 -7.55 -24.82 -33.29
N LEU A 14 -8.42 -23.89 -32.89
CA LEU A 14 -8.02 -22.73 -32.09
C LEU A 14 -7.44 -23.17 -30.73
N THR A 15 -8.06 -24.16 -30.08
CA THR A 15 -7.58 -24.73 -28.81
C THR A 15 -6.20 -25.34 -28.97
N ILE A 16 -5.99 -26.17 -30.01
CA ILE A 16 -4.68 -26.79 -30.27
C ILE A 16 -3.61 -25.72 -30.49
N CYS A 17 -3.92 -24.67 -31.26
CA CYS A 17 -3.02 -23.54 -31.45
C CYS A 17 -2.68 -22.85 -30.13
N TYR A 18 -3.70 -22.54 -29.32
CA TYR A 18 -3.52 -21.92 -28.01
C TYR A 18 -2.62 -22.78 -27.10
N VAL A 19 -2.91 -24.07 -26.95
CA VAL A 19 -2.09 -25.00 -26.16
C VAL A 19 -0.64 -25.04 -26.64
N ILE A 20 -0.39 -25.08 -27.95
CA ILE A 20 0.99 -25.06 -28.48
C ILE A 20 1.70 -23.75 -28.09
N LEU A 21 1.01 -22.62 -28.17
CA LEU A 21 1.60 -21.33 -27.82
C LEU A 21 1.84 -21.19 -26.31
N THR A 22 0.96 -21.72 -25.44
CA THR A 22 1.23 -21.73 -23.98
C THR A 22 2.46 -22.59 -23.66
N PHE A 23 2.62 -23.74 -24.33
CA PHE A 23 3.86 -24.54 -24.20
C PHE A 23 5.10 -23.79 -24.69
N ALA A 24 5.01 -22.96 -25.73
CA ALA A 24 6.12 -22.15 -26.19
C ALA A 24 6.53 -21.08 -25.15
N VAL A 25 5.56 -20.43 -24.51
CA VAL A 25 5.81 -19.52 -23.38
C VAL A 25 6.49 -20.29 -22.24
N LYS A 26 6.00 -21.49 -21.92
CA LYS A 26 6.56 -22.30 -20.83
C LYS A 26 7.96 -22.85 -21.11
N ILE A 27 8.26 -23.21 -22.35
CA ILE A 27 9.62 -23.58 -22.78
C ILE A 27 10.53 -22.36 -22.71
N SER A 28 10.04 -21.17 -23.07
CA SER A 28 10.82 -19.93 -22.95
C SER A 28 11.15 -19.60 -21.49
N GLU A 29 10.18 -19.77 -20.59
CA GLU A 29 10.39 -19.68 -19.14
C GLU A 29 11.43 -20.72 -18.69
N LEU A 30 11.32 -21.99 -19.11
CA LEU A 30 12.28 -23.03 -18.74
C LEU A 30 13.69 -22.71 -19.24
N ILE A 31 13.85 -22.29 -20.49
CA ILE A 31 15.15 -21.90 -21.05
C ILE A 31 15.72 -20.77 -20.20
N PHE A 32 14.91 -19.78 -19.85
CA PHE A 32 15.32 -18.71 -18.96
C PHE A 32 15.74 -19.25 -17.58
N THR A 33 14.97 -20.15 -16.97
CA THR A 33 15.24 -20.78 -15.67
C THR A 33 16.53 -21.65 -15.70
N LEU A 34 16.79 -22.35 -16.80
CA LEU A 34 17.98 -23.19 -16.98
C LEU A 34 19.24 -22.36 -17.25
N LEU A 35 19.14 -21.28 -18.04
CA LEU A 35 20.20 -20.28 -18.17
C LEU A 35 20.50 -19.57 -16.85
N THR A 36 19.62 -19.77 -15.87
CA THR A 36 19.72 -19.21 -14.53
C THR A 36 20.00 -20.29 -13.46
N ASP A 37 20.60 -21.43 -13.80
CA ASP A 37 21.11 -22.44 -12.84
C ASP A 37 20.12 -22.84 -11.71
N VAL A 38 18.82 -22.64 -11.91
CA VAL A 38 17.78 -23.08 -10.96
C VAL A 38 17.43 -24.51 -11.32
N VAL A 39 17.60 -25.43 -10.37
CA VAL A 39 17.25 -26.84 -10.55
C VAL A 39 15.71 -26.95 -10.61
N VAL A 40 15.20 -27.38 -11.75
CA VAL A 40 13.77 -27.69 -11.93
C VAL A 40 13.55 -29.16 -11.54
N GLU A 41 13.19 -29.41 -10.29
CA GLU A 41 13.04 -30.77 -9.76
C GLU A 41 11.80 -31.51 -10.31
N ASP A 42 10.72 -30.81 -10.68
CA ASP A 42 9.47 -31.38 -11.21
C ASP A 42 9.02 -30.75 -12.53
N PHE A 43 9.78 -31.03 -13.58
CA PHE A 43 9.44 -30.64 -14.95
C PHE A 43 8.08 -31.22 -15.41
N SER A 44 7.71 -32.40 -14.92
CA SER A 44 6.50 -33.10 -15.33
C SER A 44 5.23 -32.42 -14.83
N GLY A 45 5.20 -32.03 -13.55
CA GLY A 45 4.10 -31.30 -12.94
C GLY A 45 3.90 -29.93 -13.58
N MET A 46 4.99 -29.28 -13.98
CA MET A 46 4.96 -28.00 -14.69
C MET A 46 4.24 -28.09 -16.05
N LEU A 47 4.62 -29.08 -16.89
CA LEU A 47 3.97 -29.30 -18.19
C LEU A 47 2.52 -29.75 -18.04
N TYR A 48 2.25 -30.62 -17.07
CA TYR A 48 0.91 -31.09 -16.76
C TYR A 48 -0.01 -29.94 -16.34
N GLY A 49 0.44 -29.08 -15.41
CA GLY A 49 -0.31 -27.89 -14.98
C GLY A 49 -0.58 -26.91 -16.12
N ASN A 50 0.36 -26.76 -17.06
CA ASN A 50 0.17 -25.96 -18.28
C ASN A 50 -0.94 -26.51 -19.17
N LEU A 51 -0.96 -27.82 -19.41
CA LEU A 51 -2.00 -28.45 -20.22
C LEU A 51 -3.39 -28.31 -19.57
N VAL A 52 -3.49 -28.58 -18.28
CA VAL A 52 -4.76 -28.51 -17.54
C VAL A 52 -5.32 -27.08 -17.54
N SER A 53 -4.48 -26.08 -17.25
CA SER A 53 -4.90 -24.66 -17.26
C SER A 53 -5.31 -24.19 -18.65
N ALA A 54 -4.56 -24.55 -19.70
CA ALA A 54 -4.90 -24.18 -21.07
C ALA A 54 -6.23 -24.80 -21.54
N LEU A 55 -6.50 -26.06 -21.16
CA LEU A 55 -7.79 -26.71 -21.44
C LEU A 55 -8.95 -26.06 -20.68
N PHE A 56 -8.73 -25.65 -19.42
CA PHE A 56 -9.74 -24.94 -18.62
C PHE A 56 -10.09 -23.56 -19.21
N VAL A 57 -9.07 -22.77 -19.60
CA VAL A 57 -9.28 -21.50 -20.30
C VAL A 57 -10.02 -21.72 -21.62
N SER A 58 -9.69 -22.79 -22.35
CA SER A 58 -10.38 -23.15 -23.59
C SER A 58 -11.85 -23.50 -23.34
N LEU A 59 -12.19 -24.16 -22.24
CA LEU A 59 -13.58 -24.41 -21.85
C LEU A 59 -14.34 -23.09 -21.63
N CYS A 60 -13.71 -22.12 -20.97
CA CYS A 60 -14.31 -20.80 -20.70
C CYS A 60 -14.64 -20.04 -21.99
N VAL A 61 -13.79 -20.17 -23.03
CA VAL A 61 -14.00 -19.55 -24.35
C VAL A 61 -14.95 -20.38 -25.24
N PHE A 62 -15.09 -21.69 -24.97
CA PHE A 62 -15.93 -22.60 -25.76
C PHE A 62 -17.41 -22.26 -25.69
N LEU A 63 -17.93 -21.91 -24.51
CA LEU A 63 -19.35 -21.57 -24.33
C LEU A 63 -19.76 -20.31 -25.10
N PRO A 64 -19.04 -19.16 -24.98
CA PRO A 64 -19.27 -17.99 -25.83
C PRO A 64 -19.14 -18.28 -27.32
N TYR A 65 -18.16 -19.11 -27.71
CA TYR A 65 -17.97 -19.49 -29.12
C TYR A 65 -19.19 -20.21 -29.70
N LEU A 66 -19.78 -21.16 -28.98
CA LEU A 66 -20.98 -21.87 -29.43
C LEU A 66 -22.16 -20.91 -29.65
N LEU A 67 -22.34 -19.96 -28.73
CA LEU A 67 -23.39 -18.93 -28.84
C LEU A 67 -23.17 -18.02 -30.05
N ILE A 68 -21.97 -17.44 -30.21
CA ILE A 68 -21.69 -16.49 -31.30
C ILE A 68 -21.66 -17.20 -32.66
N SER A 69 -21.15 -18.44 -32.70
CA SER A 69 -21.08 -19.22 -33.94
C SER A 69 -22.45 -19.65 -34.46
N SER A 70 -23.51 -19.55 -33.64
CA SER A 70 -24.89 -19.68 -34.10
C SER A 70 -25.28 -18.56 -35.07
N VAL A 71 -24.77 -17.35 -34.86
CA VAL A 71 -25.00 -16.16 -35.70
C VAL A 71 -23.98 -16.10 -36.84
N SER A 72 -22.69 -16.15 -36.51
CA SER A 72 -21.61 -16.07 -37.50
C SER A 72 -20.38 -16.84 -37.05
N LYS A 73 -20.08 -17.91 -37.79
CA LYS A 73 -18.86 -18.71 -37.57
C LYS A 73 -17.60 -17.87 -37.71
N LYS A 74 -17.58 -16.94 -38.67
CA LYS A 74 -16.42 -16.06 -38.92
C LYS A 74 -16.19 -15.14 -37.72
N ILE A 75 -17.23 -14.47 -37.23
CA ILE A 75 -17.14 -13.59 -36.07
C ILE A 75 -16.73 -14.37 -34.81
N ALA A 76 -17.34 -15.52 -34.57
CA ALA A 76 -16.98 -16.38 -33.44
C ALA A 76 -15.50 -16.78 -33.45
N THR A 77 -14.97 -17.15 -34.61
CA THR A 77 -13.55 -17.49 -34.76
C THR A 77 -12.64 -16.31 -34.45
N TYR A 78 -12.95 -15.10 -34.95
CA TYR A 78 -12.14 -13.91 -34.65
C TYR A 78 -12.18 -13.54 -33.17
N ILE A 79 -13.37 -13.54 -32.56
CA ILE A 79 -13.53 -13.23 -31.14
C ILE A 79 -12.76 -14.25 -30.28
N SER A 80 -12.88 -15.55 -30.56
CA SER A 80 -12.11 -16.56 -29.82
C SER A 80 -10.61 -16.44 -30.04
N ALA A 81 -10.15 -16.10 -31.24
CA ALA A 81 -8.72 -15.85 -31.50
C ALA A 81 -8.20 -14.64 -30.70
N VAL A 82 -8.98 -13.57 -30.62
CA VAL A 82 -8.66 -12.40 -29.78
C VAL A 82 -8.64 -12.78 -28.30
N LEU A 83 -9.64 -13.51 -27.80
CA LEU A 83 -9.68 -13.96 -26.41
C LEU A 83 -8.50 -14.85 -26.05
N PHE A 84 -8.14 -15.82 -26.89
CA PHE A 84 -6.94 -16.64 -26.66
C PHE A 84 -5.65 -15.81 -26.69
N SER A 85 -5.57 -14.80 -27.56
CA SER A 85 -4.41 -13.90 -27.62
C SER A 85 -4.31 -13.04 -26.35
N ILE A 86 -5.43 -12.56 -25.80
CA ILE A 86 -5.47 -11.86 -24.51
C ILE A 86 -5.05 -12.78 -23.37
N MET A 87 -5.54 -14.03 -23.34
CA MET A 87 -5.20 -14.99 -22.28
C MET A 87 -3.73 -15.39 -22.30
N LEU A 88 -3.16 -15.60 -23.48
CA LEU A 88 -1.73 -15.88 -23.63
C LEU A 88 -0.88 -14.65 -23.29
N LEU A 89 -1.39 -13.43 -23.53
CA LEU A 89 -0.68 -12.20 -23.18
C LEU A 89 -0.66 -12.04 -21.65
N PHE A 90 -1.78 -12.32 -21.01
CA PHE A 90 -1.89 -12.37 -19.57
C PHE A 90 -0.91 -13.40 -18.97
N GLU A 91 -0.84 -14.62 -19.54
CA GLU A 91 0.14 -15.64 -19.15
C GLU A 91 1.58 -15.14 -19.26
N THR A 92 1.92 -14.56 -20.41
CA THR A 92 3.25 -14.02 -20.68
C THR A 92 3.58 -12.91 -19.68
N GLY A 93 2.61 -12.05 -19.36
CA GLY A 93 2.75 -11.02 -18.32
C GLY A 93 3.03 -11.60 -16.94
N LEU A 94 2.31 -12.65 -16.52
CA LEU A 94 2.57 -13.34 -15.24
C LEU A 94 3.96 -13.97 -15.20
N VAL A 95 4.42 -14.56 -16.31
CA VAL A 95 5.78 -15.13 -16.42
C VAL A 95 6.84 -14.04 -16.35
N ILE A 96 6.70 -12.95 -17.12
CA ILE A 96 7.64 -11.83 -17.09
C ILE A 96 7.69 -11.23 -15.68
N TYR A 97 6.53 -11.01 -15.06
CA TYR A 97 6.45 -10.51 -13.69
C TYR A 97 7.21 -11.42 -12.72
N HIS A 98 6.99 -12.74 -12.79
CA HIS A 98 7.66 -13.71 -11.93
C HIS A 98 9.17 -13.75 -12.15
N VAL A 99 9.60 -13.81 -13.40
CA VAL A 99 11.01 -13.82 -13.78
C VAL A 99 11.72 -12.55 -13.30
N THR A 100 11.02 -11.41 -13.33
CA THR A 100 11.61 -10.11 -13.00
C THR A 100 11.63 -9.83 -11.50
N THR A 101 10.57 -10.22 -10.78
CA THR A 101 10.38 -9.90 -9.35
C THR A 101 10.70 -11.05 -8.41
N GLY A 102 10.72 -12.29 -8.91
CA GLY A 102 10.77 -13.51 -8.10
C GLY A 102 9.46 -13.82 -7.35
N LEU A 103 8.39 -13.05 -7.60
CA LEU A 103 7.09 -13.20 -6.94
C LEU A 103 6.04 -13.80 -7.87
N LEU A 104 4.98 -14.36 -7.30
CA LEU A 104 3.84 -14.85 -8.08
C LEU A 104 2.69 -13.87 -7.91
N MET A 105 2.11 -13.42 -9.02
CA MET A 105 0.93 -12.57 -8.99
C MET A 105 -0.33 -13.43 -8.85
N GLY A 106 -1.26 -13.04 -7.98
CA GLY A 106 -2.46 -13.80 -7.62
C GLY A 106 -3.55 -12.93 -7.00
N GLY A 107 -3.96 -13.24 -5.77
CA GLY A 107 -5.08 -12.58 -5.08
C GLY A 107 -5.02 -11.05 -5.03
N GLU A 108 -3.83 -10.47 -5.12
CA GLU A 108 -3.62 -9.02 -5.30
C GLU A 108 -4.42 -8.41 -6.46
N LEU A 109 -4.68 -9.16 -7.53
CA LEU A 109 -5.48 -8.71 -8.68
C LEU A 109 -6.94 -8.41 -8.34
N VAL A 110 -7.45 -9.03 -7.27
CA VAL A 110 -8.82 -8.83 -6.77
C VAL A 110 -8.82 -7.88 -5.57
N ASN A 111 -7.69 -7.79 -4.88
CA ASN A 111 -7.54 -7.02 -3.65
C ASN A 111 -7.07 -5.57 -3.85
N ARG A 112 -6.80 -5.13 -5.09
CA ARG A 112 -6.29 -3.78 -5.39
C ARG A 112 -7.07 -3.07 -6.49
N PRO A 113 -7.17 -1.73 -6.45
CA PRO A 113 -7.69 -0.94 -7.56
C PRO A 113 -6.93 -1.24 -8.87
N LEU A 114 -7.66 -1.30 -9.99
CA LEU A 114 -7.08 -1.60 -11.30
C LEU A 114 -5.92 -0.68 -11.68
N TRP A 115 -5.99 0.61 -11.32
CA TRP A 115 -4.95 1.57 -11.64
C TRP A 115 -3.62 1.29 -10.90
N GLU A 116 -3.67 0.75 -9.67
CA GLU A 116 -2.46 0.35 -8.94
C GLU A 116 -1.82 -0.88 -9.58
N ILE A 117 -2.63 -1.87 -9.95
CA ILE A 117 -2.17 -3.07 -10.65
C ILE A 117 -1.46 -2.68 -11.96
N LEU A 118 -2.06 -1.78 -12.74
CA LEU A 118 -1.47 -1.29 -13.99
C LEU A 118 -0.17 -0.52 -13.74
N HIS A 119 -0.08 0.27 -12.66
CA HIS A 119 1.14 0.98 -12.30
C HIS A 119 2.28 0.01 -11.93
N THR A 120 1.98 -0.99 -11.10
CA THR A 120 2.94 -2.04 -10.73
C THR A 120 3.44 -2.82 -11.94
N ILE A 121 2.54 -3.23 -12.84
CA ILE A 121 2.92 -3.94 -14.07
C ILE A 121 3.75 -3.03 -15.00
N GLY A 122 3.37 -1.75 -15.12
CA GLY A 122 4.08 -0.78 -15.96
C GLY A 122 5.50 -0.46 -15.48
N GLY A 123 5.81 -0.67 -14.20
CA GLY A 123 7.18 -0.59 -13.69
C GLY A 123 8.05 -1.80 -14.04
N VAL A 124 7.44 -2.91 -14.45
CA VAL A 124 8.14 -4.18 -14.72
C VAL A 124 8.23 -4.47 -16.23
N VAL A 125 7.20 -4.10 -17.01
CA VAL A 125 7.07 -4.48 -18.43
C VAL A 125 6.78 -3.27 -19.31
N ASP A 126 7.55 -3.11 -20.39
CA ASP A 126 7.29 -2.08 -21.41
C ASP A 126 5.98 -2.40 -22.15
N ILE A 127 5.09 -1.40 -22.22
CA ILE A 127 3.79 -1.52 -22.89
C ILE A 127 3.90 -1.87 -24.37
N TRP A 128 4.99 -1.51 -25.05
CA TRP A 128 5.22 -1.86 -26.45
C TRP A 128 5.53 -3.34 -26.63
N ILE A 129 6.21 -3.96 -25.65
CA ILE A 129 6.43 -5.41 -25.65
C ILE A 129 5.09 -6.13 -25.53
N ILE A 130 4.20 -5.62 -24.67
CA ILE A 130 2.84 -6.15 -24.50
C ILE A 130 2.03 -6.04 -25.81
N ILE A 131 2.02 -4.85 -26.44
CA ILE A 131 1.30 -4.61 -27.70
C ILE A 131 1.87 -5.50 -28.82
N LEU A 132 3.20 -5.56 -28.95
CA LEU A 132 3.85 -6.37 -29.98
C LEU A 132 3.57 -7.86 -29.78
N SER A 133 3.66 -8.36 -28.54
CA SER A 133 3.36 -9.76 -28.21
C SER A 133 1.93 -10.12 -28.53
N PHE A 134 0.97 -9.24 -28.19
CA PHE A 134 -0.43 -9.41 -28.56
C PHE A 134 -0.62 -9.48 -30.08
N MET A 135 -0.03 -8.55 -30.84
CA MET A 135 -0.14 -8.53 -32.30
C MET A 135 0.45 -9.76 -32.96
N VAL A 136 1.64 -10.20 -32.51
CA VAL A 136 2.31 -11.41 -33.01
C VAL A 136 1.45 -12.63 -32.72
N MET A 137 0.93 -12.77 -31.50
CA MET A 137 0.12 -13.93 -31.11
C MET A 137 -1.23 -13.98 -31.82
N LEU A 138 -1.87 -12.82 -32.02
CA LEU A 138 -3.08 -12.73 -32.82
C LEU A 138 -2.82 -13.13 -34.27
N LEU A 139 -1.73 -12.64 -34.86
CA LEU A 139 -1.31 -12.99 -36.22
C LEU A 139 -1.06 -14.50 -36.32
N LEU A 140 -0.29 -15.09 -35.40
CA LEU A 140 0.00 -16.53 -35.37
C LEU A 140 -1.29 -17.37 -35.28
N THR A 141 -2.22 -16.98 -34.41
CA THR A 141 -3.50 -17.67 -34.26
C THR A 141 -4.34 -17.60 -35.54
N LEU A 142 -4.41 -16.43 -36.18
CA LEU A 142 -5.18 -16.23 -37.41
C LEU A 142 -4.54 -16.94 -38.62
N LEU A 143 -3.21 -16.89 -38.75
CA LEU A 143 -2.47 -17.63 -39.78
C LEU A 143 -2.65 -19.14 -39.61
N PHE A 144 -2.54 -19.65 -38.37
CA PHE A 144 -2.77 -21.06 -38.07
C PHE A 144 -4.16 -21.49 -38.51
N VAL A 145 -5.21 -20.76 -38.16
CA VAL A 145 -6.59 -21.11 -38.59
C VAL A 145 -6.77 -20.99 -40.10
N ARG A 146 -6.17 -19.98 -40.75
CA ARG A 146 -6.32 -19.73 -42.18
C ARG A 146 -5.64 -20.79 -43.04
N PHE A 147 -4.48 -21.27 -42.61
CA PHE A 147 -3.59 -22.15 -43.37
C PHE A 147 -3.53 -23.59 -42.85
N SER A 148 -4.11 -23.88 -41.68
CA SER A 148 -4.17 -25.24 -41.16
C SER A 148 -4.93 -26.15 -42.13
N ARG A 149 -4.20 -27.14 -42.65
CA ARG A 149 -4.75 -28.25 -43.43
C ARG A 149 -5.14 -29.44 -42.54
N ILE A 150 -5.08 -29.27 -41.21
CA ILE A 150 -5.37 -30.32 -40.24
C ILE A 150 -6.88 -30.56 -40.23
N CYS A 151 -7.30 -31.68 -40.83
CA CYS A 151 -8.66 -32.17 -40.71
C CYS A 151 -8.83 -32.90 -39.38
N VAL A 152 -9.42 -32.22 -38.39
CA VAL A 152 -9.79 -32.86 -37.12
C VAL A 152 -11.00 -33.76 -37.36
N CYS A 153 -10.83 -35.07 -37.19
CA CYS A 153 -11.95 -36.00 -37.31
C CYS A 153 -12.91 -35.82 -36.13
N SER A 154 -14.20 -36.10 -36.31
CA SER A 154 -15.22 -35.83 -35.29
C SER A 154 -14.94 -36.51 -33.94
N ARG A 155 -14.28 -37.68 -33.94
CA ARG A 155 -13.91 -38.40 -32.70
C ARG A 155 -12.87 -37.62 -31.88
N CYS A 156 -11.82 -37.09 -32.53
CA CYS A 156 -10.79 -36.29 -31.86
C CYS A 156 -11.36 -34.99 -31.28
N SER A 157 -12.30 -34.35 -31.98
CA SER A 157 -12.97 -33.14 -31.47
C SER A 157 -13.74 -33.42 -30.17
N TRP A 158 -14.46 -34.54 -30.09
CA TRP A 158 -15.17 -34.92 -28.88
C TRP A 158 -14.22 -35.29 -27.72
N ILE A 159 -13.08 -35.92 -28.01
CA ILE A 159 -12.05 -36.18 -26.99
C ILE A 159 -11.54 -34.86 -26.39
N ILE A 160 -11.16 -33.89 -27.23
CA ILE A 160 -10.63 -32.61 -26.75
C ILE A 160 -11.68 -31.84 -25.94
N VAL A 161 -12.93 -31.81 -26.41
CA VAL A 161 -14.04 -31.21 -25.64
C VAL A 161 -14.23 -31.93 -24.30
N THR A 162 -14.13 -33.27 -24.27
CA THR A 162 -14.23 -34.03 -23.02
C THR A 162 -13.09 -33.68 -22.06
N LEU A 163 -11.85 -33.57 -22.56
CA LEU A 163 -10.69 -33.15 -21.76
C LEU A 163 -10.86 -31.73 -21.19
N MET A 164 -11.49 -30.81 -21.93
CA MET A 164 -11.86 -29.49 -21.41
C MET A 164 -12.78 -29.61 -20.19
N PHE A 165 -13.82 -30.44 -20.24
CA PHE A 165 -14.70 -30.65 -19.08
C PHE A 165 -13.99 -31.35 -17.91
N VAL A 166 -13.11 -32.32 -18.19
CA VAL A 166 -12.30 -33.01 -17.16
C VAL A 166 -11.31 -32.06 -16.48
N SER A 167 -10.87 -31.00 -17.17
CA SER A 167 -9.97 -29.99 -16.57
C SER A 167 -10.61 -29.23 -15.40
N VAL A 168 -11.95 -29.13 -15.33
CA VAL A 168 -12.67 -28.40 -14.26
C VAL A 168 -12.41 -28.99 -12.87
N PRO A 169 -12.74 -30.27 -12.59
CA PRO A 169 -12.44 -30.85 -11.28
C PRO A 169 -10.94 -30.89 -10.97
N MET A 170 -10.07 -30.97 -12.00
CA MET A 170 -8.62 -30.90 -11.79
C MET A 170 -8.18 -29.53 -11.28
N VAL A 171 -8.64 -28.43 -11.91
CA VAL A 171 -8.33 -27.06 -11.45
C VAL A 171 -8.91 -26.78 -10.07
N LEU A 172 -10.12 -27.28 -9.78
CA LEU A 172 -10.80 -27.04 -8.50
C LEU A 172 -10.27 -27.89 -7.34
N SER A 173 -9.71 -29.08 -7.61
CA SER A 173 -9.31 -30.02 -6.54
C SER A 173 -7.80 -30.07 -6.30
N LEU A 174 -6.98 -29.70 -7.28
CA LEU A 174 -5.53 -29.76 -7.16
C LEU A 174 -4.99 -28.42 -6.66
N LYS A 175 -4.13 -28.46 -5.64
CA LYS A 175 -3.38 -27.29 -5.18
C LYS A 175 -2.18 -27.07 -6.11
N PRO A 176 -1.89 -25.84 -6.55
CA PRO A 176 -0.68 -25.55 -7.30
C PRO A 176 0.56 -25.85 -6.44
N ASN A 177 1.64 -26.31 -7.07
CA ASN A 177 2.93 -26.49 -6.41
C ASN A 177 3.38 -25.16 -5.79
N GLN A 178 3.93 -25.19 -4.57
CA GLN A 178 4.38 -23.97 -3.86
C GLN A 178 5.76 -23.50 -4.29
N ASP A 179 6.52 -24.34 -4.98
CA ASP A 179 7.78 -23.90 -5.58
C ASP A 179 7.49 -22.88 -6.69
N LYS A 180 7.87 -21.62 -6.44
CA LYS A 180 7.66 -20.50 -7.36
C LYS A 180 8.30 -20.76 -8.73
N SER A 181 9.39 -21.52 -8.77
CA SER A 181 10.10 -21.84 -10.01
C SER A 181 9.33 -22.85 -10.88
N ILE A 182 8.58 -23.78 -10.27
CA ILE A 182 7.93 -24.91 -10.97
C ILE A 182 6.44 -24.65 -11.21
N VAL A 183 5.80 -23.81 -10.40
CA VAL A 183 4.34 -23.59 -10.48
C VAL A 183 3.90 -23.06 -11.85
N ASN A 184 2.73 -23.49 -12.32
CA ASN A 184 2.05 -22.85 -13.45
C ASN A 184 1.41 -21.53 -12.98
N LYS A 185 1.79 -20.41 -13.60
CA LYS A 185 1.49 -19.06 -13.10
C LYS A 185 0.01 -18.70 -13.26
N ILE A 186 -0.64 -19.09 -14.36
CA ILE A 186 -2.10 -18.93 -14.52
C ILE A 186 -2.84 -19.73 -13.45
N TRP A 187 -2.47 -21.00 -13.28
CA TRP A 187 -3.14 -21.88 -12.32
C TRP A 187 -2.97 -21.36 -10.89
N TYR A 188 -1.76 -20.94 -10.51
CA TYR A 188 -1.52 -20.26 -9.25
C TYR A 188 -2.38 -19.00 -9.13
N CYS A 189 -2.38 -18.13 -10.14
CA CYS A 189 -3.13 -16.88 -10.14
C CYS A 189 -4.64 -17.12 -9.95
N LEU A 190 -5.22 -18.05 -10.72
CA LEU A 190 -6.63 -18.44 -10.62
C LEU A 190 -6.93 -19.07 -9.26
N TYR A 191 -6.14 -20.06 -8.83
CA TYR A 191 -6.31 -20.72 -7.54
C TYR A 191 -6.22 -19.70 -6.40
N SER A 192 -5.25 -18.78 -6.45
CA SER A 192 -5.09 -17.72 -5.46
C SER A 192 -6.28 -16.77 -5.49
N CYS A 193 -6.73 -16.29 -6.66
CA CYS A 193 -7.90 -15.42 -6.73
C CYS A 193 -9.20 -16.09 -6.25
N LEU A 194 -9.34 -17.42 -6.44
CA LEU A 194 -10.54 -18.17 -6.04
C LEU A 194 -10.52 -18.63 -4.58
N ASN A 195 -9.35 -18.97 -4.03
CA ASN A 195 -9.20 -19.51 -2.68
C ASN A 195 -8.64 -18.51 -1.67
N ASP A 196 -8.35 -17.29 -2.10
CA ASP A 196 -8.14 -16.18 -1.16
C ASP A 196 -9.51 -15.85 -0.51
N ASN A 197 -9.90 -16.72 0.43
CA ASN A 197 -11.11 -16.65 1.23
C ASN A 197 -11.13 -15.42 2.16
N SER A 198 -10.10 -14.56 2.10
CA SER A 198 -10.11 -13.23 2.71
C SER A 198 -11.16 -12.30 2.11
N TYR A 199 -11.91 -12.76 1.09
CA TYR A 199 -12.86 -11.96 0.31
C TYR A 199 -14.33 -12.41 0.35
N ASN A 200 -14.77 -13.16 1.36
CA ASN A 200 -16.21 -13.17 1.69
C ASN A 200 -16.64 -11.94 2.52
N ASP A 201 -15.72 -10.98 2.77
CA ASP A 201 -16.04 -9.65 3.28
C ASP A 201 -15.56 -8.59 2.29
N ASP A 202 -16.54 -7.95 1.66
CA ASP A 202 -16.42 -6.98 0.58
C ASP A 202 -15.40 -5.87 0.89
N PHE A 203 -14.54 -5.56 -0.08
CA PHE A 203 -13.62 -4.41 -0.11
C PHE A 203 -14.35 -3.05 -0.13
N ILE A 204 -15.69 -3.08 -0.09
CA ILE A 204 -16.59 -1.96 -0.30
C ILE A 204 -17.74 -2.12 0.71
N TYR A 205 -17.61 -1.54 1.91
CA TYR A 205 -18.66 -1.44 2.93
C TYR A 205 -19.15 -2.72 3.65
N ASN A 206 -18.30 -3.47 4.34
CA ASN A 206 -18.77 -4.13 5.57
C ASN A 206 -18.47 -3.25 6.78
N SER A 207 -19.25 -2.17 6.83
CA SER A 207 -19.52 -1.28 7.97
C SER A 207 -20.33 -1.97 9.07
N THR A 208 -20.22 -3.29 9.21
CA THR A 208 -20.90 -4.05 10.26
C THR A 208 -19.93 -4.22 11.41
N GLU A 209 -20.27 -3.59 12.53
CA GLU A 209 -19.52 -3.75 13.78
C GLU A 209 -19.28 -5.24 14.07
N LEU A 210 -18.03 -5.62 14.34
CA LEU A 210 -17.71 -6.98 14.75
C LEU A 210 -18.20 -7.20 16.19
N ALA A 211 -18.99 -8.25 16.39
CA ALA A 211 -19.53 -8.58 17.71
C ALA A 211 -18.40 -8.77 18.75
N PHE A 212 -18.62 -8.21 19.94
CA PHE A 212 -17.69 -8.34 21.06
C PHE A 212 -17.76 -9.74 21.67
N GLU A 213 -16.62 -10.41 21.73
CA GLU A 213 -16.48 -11.76 22.25
C GLU A 213 -15.50 -11.79 23.42
N GLU A 214 -16.06 -11.85 24.63
CA GLU A 214 -15.30 -11.83 25.87
C GLU A 214 -14.24 -12.94 25.97
N ARG A 215 -14.51 -14.11 25.35
CA ARG A 215 -13.57 -15.25 25.34
C ARG A 215 -12.20 -14.90 24.75
N TYR A 216 -12.16 -14.09 23.69
CA TYR A 216 -10.91 -13.73 23.02
C TYR A 216 -10.16 -12.66 23.80
N VAL A 217 -10.88 -11.68 24.36
CA VAL A 217 -10.29 -10.64 25.21
C VAL A 217 -9.70 -11.23 26.49
N ARG A 218 -10.38 -12.21 27.11
CA ARG A 218 -9.83 -12.92 28.28
C ARG A 218 -8.52 -13.63 27.95
N LYS A 219 -8.49 -14.40 26.85
CA LYS A 219 -7.26 -15.07 26.37
C LYS A 219 -6.17 -14.07 26.03
N TYR A 220 -6.51 -12.93 25.42
CA TYR A 220 -5.54 -11.87 25.16
C TYR A 220 -4.88 -11.37 26.45
N LYS A 221 -5.67 -11.09 27.50
CA LYS A 221 -5.13 -10.71 28.82
C LYS A 221 -4.25 -11.80 29.44
N GLU A 222 -4.58 -13.08 29.24
CA GLU A 222 -3.74 -14.21 29.69
C GLU A 222 -2.40 -14.28 28.95
N LEU A 223 -2.35 -13.92 27.66
CA LEU A 223 -1.13 -13.87 26.86
C LEU A 223 -0.22 -12.68 27.21
N PHE A 224 -0.81 -11.61 27.76
CA PHE A 224 -0.11 -10.38 28.11
C PHE A 224 -0.49 -9.89 29.53
N PRO A 225 -0.14 -10.66 30.57
CA PRO A 225 -0.59 -10.38 31.95
C PRO A 225 -0.03 -9.07 32.51
N ASP A 226 1.13 -8.61 32.03
CA ASP A 226 1.79 -7.39 32.49
C ASP A 226 1.21 -6.12 31.86
N ARG A 227 0.34 -6.27 30.85
CA ARG A 227 -0.38 -5.15 30.23
C ARG A 227 -1.55 -4.77 31.13
N ARG A 228 -1.47 -3.61 31.77
CA ARG A 228 -2.50 -3.07 32.67
C ARG A 228 -3.74 -2.59 31.91
N ILE A 229 -4.48 -3.52 31.31
CA ILE A 229 -5.67 -3.26 30.49
C ILE A 229 -6.87 -3.00 31.42
N THR A 230 -7.33 -1.75 31.43
CA THR A 230 -8.42 -1.29 32.32
C THR A 230 -9.81 -1.50 31.73
N ASN A 231 -9.96 -1.45 30.39
CA ASN A 231 -11.24 -1.57 29.71
C ASN A 231 -11.26 -2.71 28.68
N SER A 232 -12.04 -3.76 28.94
CA SER A 232 -12.13 -4.91 28.03
C SER A 232 -12.73 -4.57 26.65
N ARG A 233 -13.46 -3.44 26.50
CA ARG A 233 -13.95 -2.97 25.20
C ARG A 233 -12.86 -2.32 24.34
N TYR A 234 -11.72 -1.97 24.94
CA TYR A 234 -10.53 -1.44 24.28
C TYR A 234 -9.35 -2.33 24.64
N PRO A 235 -9.33 -3.58 24.16
CA PRO A 235 -8.42 -4.61 24.66
C PRO A 235 -6.92 -4.32 24.43
N LEU A 236 -6.58 -3.38 23.55
CA LEU A 236 -5.21 -2.92 23.35
C LEU A 236 -4.83 -1.72 24.24
N GLU A 237 -5.80 -0.96 24.74
CA GLU A 237 -5.55 0.20 25.59
C GLU A 237 -5.16 -0.24 27.02
N ARG A 238 -4.03 0.29 27.47
CA ARG A 238 -3.39 -0.04 28.76
C ARG A 238 -2.71 1.18 29.35
N GLU A 239 -2.49 1.20 30.66
CA GLU A 239 -1.60 2.19 31.28
C GLU A 239 -0.19 2.09 30.68
N ASP A 240 0.46 3.22 30.43
CA ASP A 240 1.85 3.24 29.95
C ASP A 240 2.81 2.81 31.07
N ASN A 241 3.21 1.54 31.03
CA ASN A 241 4.22 0.94 31.89
C ASN A 241 5.46 0.49 31.11
N ILE A 242 5.69 1.03 29.91
CA ILE A 242 6.84 0.66 29.07
C ILE A 242 8.13 1.26 29.67
N PRO A 243 9.15 0.44 29.97
CA PRO A 243 10.41 0.92 30.53
C PRO A 243 11.25 1.64 29.48
N ASN A 244 11.97 2.67 29.91
CA ASN A 244 12.95 3.35 29.08
C ASN A 244 14.28 2.58 29.01
N VAL A 245 14.32 1.58 28.12
CA VAL A 245 15.52 0.75 27.88
C VAL A 245 16.63 1.50 27.13
N LEU A 246 16.29 2.56 26.38
CA LEU A 246 17.24 3.33 25.59
C LEU A 246 17.98 4.37 26.43
N GLY A 247 17.36 4.89 27.49
CA GLY A 247 17.88 6.02 28.26
C GLY A 247 19.30 5.84 28.78
N THR A 248 19.70 4.61 29.14
CA THR A 248 21.07 4.32 29.62
C THR A 248 22.18 4.50 28.57
N TYR A 249 21.82 4.68 27.29
CA TYR A 249 22.76 4.93 26.20
C TYR A 249 22.78 6.40 25.75
N PHE A 250 21.85 7.21 26.25
CA PHE A 250 21.71 8.63 25.92
C PHE A 250 22.13 9.47 27.11
N ARG A 251 22.89 10.53 26.84
CA ARG A 251 23.11 11.56 27.87
C ARG A 251 21.83 12.35 28.11
N ASP A 252 21.66 12.86 29.33
CA ASP A 252 20.54 13.75 29.65
C ASP A 252 20.72 15.12 28.99
N VAL A 253 19.68 15.58 28.30
CA VAL A 253 19.68 16.87 27.60
C VAL A 253 18.35 17.58 27.83
N ASP A 254 18.41 18.85 28.23
CA ASP A 254 17.21 19.67 28.50
C ASP A 254 16.61 20.32 27.23
N THR A 255 16.90 19.76 26.05
CA THR A 255 16.41 20.28 24.77
C THR A 255 15.60 19.23 24.03
N LYS A 256 14.46 19.65 23.48
CA LYS A 256 13.63 18.80 22.60
C LYS A 256 14.42 18.42 21.34
N PRO A 257 14.67 17.12 21.08
CA PRO A 257 15.44 16.69 19.93
C PRO A 257 14.57 16.69 18.67
N ASN A 258 15.17 16.90 17.49
CA ASN A 258 14.54 16.50 16.24
C ASN A 258 14.52 14.97 16.15
N ILE A 259 13.46 14.42 15.57
CA ILE A 259 13.30 12.98 15.35
C ILE A 259 13.28 12.75 13.84
N VAL A 260 14.23 11.98 13.32
CA VAL A 260 14.34 11.71 11.89
C VAL A 260 14.25 10.22 11.65
N PHE A 261 13.23 9.80 10.90
CA PHE A 261 13.14 8.45 10.38
C PHE A 261 13.67 8.40 8.96
N VAL A 262 14.52 7.41 8.68
CA VAL A 262 14.94 7.06 7.32
C VAL A 262 14.53 5.62 7.07
N ILE A 263 13.48 5.46 6.28
CA ILE A 263 12.97 4.16 5.85
C ILE A 263 13.55 3.87 4.47
N VAL A 264 14.46 2.90 4.43
CA VAL A 264 15.17 2.52 3.21
C VAL A 264 14.38 1.43 2.50
N GLU A 265 13.85 1.78 1.33
CA GLU A 265 13.09 0.85 0.47
C GLU A 265 13.85 -0.43 0.25
N SER A 266 13.18 -1.55 0.51
CA SER A 266 13.60 -2.90 0.17
C SER A 266 14.90 -3.39 0.86
N LEU A 267 15.41 -2.65 1.85
CA LEU A 267 16.67 -2.95 2.55
C LEU A 267 16.51 -4.11 3.54
N GLY A 268 16.88 -5.31 3.10
CA GLY A 268 17.07 -6.46 3.97
C GLY A 268 18.43 -6.47 4.69
N SER A 269 18.50 -7.21 5.80
CA SER A 269 19.75 -7.44 6.53
C SER A 269 20.80 -8.19 5.70
N ASP A 270 20.39 -8.90 4.66
CA ASP A 270 21.25 -9.64 3.73
C ASP A 270 22.08 -8.74 2.78
N LEU A 271 21.85 -7.42 2.82
CA LEU A 271 22.62 -6.41 2.09
C LEU A 271 23.38 -5.45 3.02
N PHE A 272 23.25 -5.64 4.33
CA PHE A 272 23.76 -4.74 5.36
C PHE A 272 24.67 -5.45 6.38
N GLY A 273 25.81 -4.82 6.67
CA GLY A 273 26.70 -5.19 7.78
C GLY A 273 27.16 -6.64 7.80
N GLN A 274 27.26 -7.22 9.00
CA GLN A 274 27.79 -8.58 9.22
C GLN A 274 26.90 -9.69 8.63
N ASN A 275 25.64 -9.40 8.34
CA ASN A 275 24.67 -10.37 7.81
C ASN A 275 24.76 -10.52 6.29
N ALA A 276 25.52 -9.68 5.60
CA ALA A 276 25.51 -9.58 4.15
C ALA A 276 26.50 -10.55 3.44
N TYR A 277 26.62 -11.78 3.94
CA TYR A 277 27.35 -12.89 3.29
C TYR A 277 28.74 -12.52 2.71
N GLY A 278 29.47 -11.62 3.36
CA GLY A 278 30.83 -11.22 2.97
C GLY A 278 30.96 -9.98 2.06
N TYR A 279 29.87 -9.27 1.76
CA TYR A 279 29.90 -7.96 1.08
C TYR A 279 28.92 -6.98 1.73
N THR A 280 28.91 -5.70 1.34
CA THR A 280 27.83 -4.78 1.72
C THR A 280 27.45 -3.91 0.53
N ALA A 281 26.14 -3.77 0.28
CA ALA A 281 25.61 -2.83 -0.69
C ALA A 281 25.32 -1.45 -0.07
N THR A 282 25.67 -1.27 1.22
CA THR A 282 25.35 -0.09 2.03
C THR A 282 26.56 0.35 2.89
N PRO A 283 27.72 0.66 2.27
CA PRO A 283 28.96 0.97 3.00
C PRO A 283 28.85 2.17 3.96
N PHE A 284 28.08 3.21 3.62
CA PHE A 284 27.84 4.34 4.52
C PHE A 284 27.04 3.91 5.74
N LEU A 285 25.90 3.21 5.56
CA LEU A 285 25.13 2.70 6.69
C LEU A 285 25.94 1.73 7.56
N ASP A 286 26.74 0.84 6.97
CA ASP A 286 27.63 -0.03 7.72
C ASP A 286 28.61 0.79 8.58
N SER A 287 29.22 1.83 8.01
CA SER A 287 30.10 2.73 8.77
C SER A 287 29.38 3.47 9.89
N LEU A 288 28.17 3.96 9.65
CA LEU A 288 27.35 4.67 10.62
C LEU A 288 26.94 3.75 11.78
N SER A 289 26.62 2.50 11.48
CA SER A 289 26.15 1.51 12.47
C SER A 289 27.18 1.22 13.56
N ARG A 290 28.48 1.29 13.25
CA ARG A 290 29.57 1.11 14.22
C ARG A 290 29.62 2.22 15.29
N HIS A 291 28.95 3.34 15.03
CA HIS A 291 28.80 4.48 15.94
C HIS A 291 27.36 4.63 16.46
N SER A 292 26.55 3.58 16.35
CA SER A 292 25.11 3.58 16.64
C SER A 292 24.72 2.51 17.66
N LEU A 293 23.45 2.55 18.06
CA LEU A 293 22.77 1.38 18.61
C LEU A 293 22.25 0.54 17.43
N LEU A 294 22.64 -0.73 17.35
CA LEU A 294 22.33 -1.62 16.23
C LEU A 294 21.63 -2.90 16.73
N TRP A 295 20.46 -3.20 16.17
CA TRP A 295 19.83 -4.52 16.27
C TRP A 295 20.05 -5.31 15.00
N THR A 296 20.73 -6.45 15.10
CA THR A 296 20.95 -7.33 13.93
C THR A 296 19.77 -8.24 13.64
N ASN A 297 18.81 -8.38 14.56
CA ASN A 297 17.64 -9.27 14.44
C ASN A 297 16.32 -8.46 14.49
N CYS A 298 16.20 -7.41 13.68
CA CYS A 298 14.96 -6.66 13.56
C CYS A 298 14.05 -7.25 12.46
N LEU A 299 12.78 -7.43 12.80
CA LEU A 299 11.72 -7.92 11.92
C LEU A 299 10.78 -6.79 11.53
N SER A 300 10.70 -6.48 10.24
CA SER A 300 9.53 -5.81 9.69
C SER A 300 8.30 -6.68 9.92
N THR A 301 7.20 -6.07 10.30
CA THR A 301 5.93 -6.78 10.47
C THR A 301 5.11 -6.88 9.19
N THR A 302 5.66 -6.39 8.08
CA THR A 302 5.02 -6.37 6.76
C THR A 302 5.98 -6.93 5.71
N ALA A 303 5.45 -7.67 4.73
CA ALA A 303 6.27 -8.21 3.63
C ALA A 303 6.43 -7.22 2.46
N ARG A 304 5.98 -5.97 2.65
CA ARG A 304 5.92 -4.86 1.68
C ARG A 304 5.98 -3.53 2.44
N SER A 305 6.20 -2.44 1.72
CA SER A 305 6.20 -1.07 2.26
C SER A 305 4.87 -0.68 2.91
N ALA A 306 3.74 -1.17 2.39
CA ALA A 306 2.43 -0.93 2.99
C ALA A 306 2.38 -1.44 4.44
N GLY A 307 1.96 -0.57 5.37
CA GLY A 307 1.88 -0.87 6.80
C GLY A 307 3.15 -0.52 7.62
N VAL A 308 4.28 -0.21 6.97
CA VAL A 308 5.52 0.16 7.70
C VAL A 308 5.33 1.42 8.55
N LEU A 309 4.72 2.47 7.99
CA LEU A 309 4.53 3.75 8.67
C LEU A 309 3.63 3.61 9.91
N PRO A 310 2.45 2.98 9.83
CA PRO A 310 1.67 2.63 11.02
C PRO A 310 2.46 1.84 12.06
N ALA A 311 3.24 0.83 11.64
CA ALA A 311 4.00 -0.01 12.57
C ALA A 311 5.05 0.80 13.35
N VAL A 312 5.92 1.54 12.63
CA VAL A 312 7.07 2.24 13.23
C VAL A 312 6.70 3.54 13.95
N THR A 313 5.53 4.14 13.67
CA THR A 313 5.11 5.41 14.30
C THR A 313 3.97 5.27 15.30
N ALA A 314 3.20 4.18 15.28
CA ALA A 314 2.03 4.03 16.14
C ALA A 314 1.93 2.67 16.86
N SER A 315 2.76 1.68 16.52
CA SER A 315 2.70 0.33 17.12
C SER A 315 1.27 -0.25 17.09
N VAL A 316 0.64 -0.16 15.92
CA VAL A 316 -0.75 -0.59 15.71
C VAL A 316 -0.81 -1.98 15.07
N PRO A 317 -1.95 -2.69 15.21
CA PRO A 317 -2.15 -3.96 14.51
C PRO A 317 -2.35 -3.72 13.00
N HIS A 318 -2.40 -4.78 12.21
CA HIS A 318 -2.43 -4.66 10.74
C HIS A 318 -3.82 -4.37 10.18
N GLY A 319 -4.88 -4.40 10.98
CA GLY A 319 -6.25 -4.33 10.48
C GLY A 319 -6.61 -5.54 9.60
N THR A 320 -7.71 -5.43 8.87
CA THR A 320 -8.19 -6.53 8.03
C THR A 320 -7.40 -6.73 6.74
N LYS A 321 -6.89 -5.64 6.15
CA LYS A 321 -6.19 -5.63 4.84
C LYS A 321 -4.98 -4.67 4.84
N GLY A 322 -4.42 -4.38 6.02
CA GLY A 322 -3.43 -3.33 6.27
C GLY A 322 -4.06 -2.11 6.97
N PHE A 323 -3.36 -1.52 7.96
CA PHE A 323 -3.96 -0.54 8.87
C PHE A 323 -4.44 0.74 8.16
N GLN A 324 -3.72 1.14 7.11
CA GLN A 324 -4.05 2.28 6.26
C GLN A 324 -5.20 2.03 5.27
N PHE A 325 -5.74 0.81 5.20
CA PHE A 325 -6.81 0.43 4.28
C PHE A 325 -8.15 0.28 5.01
N GLY A 326 -9.01 1.29 4.89
CA GLY A 326 -10.37 1.25 5.40
C GLY A 326 -10.71 2.52 6.19
N ASP A 327 -11.60 2.37 7.16
CA ASP A 327 -11.91 3.39 8.16
C ASP A 327 -10.88 3.29 9.29
N ILE A 328 -9.82 4.09 9.20
CA ILE A 328 -8.70 4.06 10.15
C ILE A 328 -9.21 4.43 11.55
N PRO A 329 -9.09 3.54 12.55
CA PRO A 329 -9.57 3.82 13.90
C PRO A 329 -8.76 4.96 14.53
N GLU A 330 -9.38 5.69 15.46
CA GLU A 330 -8.73 6.68 16.30
C GLU A 330 -7.55 6.03 17.02
N CYS A 331 -6.36 6.63 16.87
CA CYS A 331 -5.15 6.13 17.47
C CYS A 331 -4.18 7.27 17.79
N ASN A 332 -3.33 7.02 18.80
CA ASN A 332 -2.20 7.88 19.13
C ASN A 332 -0.94 7.35 18.46
N SER A 333 -0.24 8.19 17.71
CA SER A 333 1.07 7.92 17.13
C SER A 333 2.11 8.92 17.64
N LEU A 334 3.39 8.63 17.37
CA LEU A 334 4.48 9.59 17.57
C LEU A 334 4.19 10.94 16.89
N PHE A 335 3.53 10.96 15.72
CA PHE A 335 3.10 12.21 15.09
C PHE A 335 2.17 13.01 16.00
N THR A 336 1.11 12.39 16.51
CA THR A 336 0.13 13.08 17.37
C THR A 336 0.72 13.51 18.71
N ILE A 337 1.56 12.66 19.32
CA ILE A 337 2.22 12.92 20.60
C ILE A 337 3.21 14.08 20.47
N LEU A 338 4.08 14.04 19.46
CA LEU A 338 5.07 15.09 19.24
C LEU A 338 4.41 16.41 18.83
N LYS A 339 3.34 16.37 18.03
CA LYS A 339 2.58 17.57 17.66
C LYS A 339 1.96 18.28 18.85
N ASP A 340 1.40 17.53 19.81
CA ASP A 340 0.89 18.10 21.08
C ASP A 340 2.02 18.72 21.94
N ASN A 341 3.26 18.29 21.70
CA ASN A 341 4.47 18.85 22.30
C ASN A 341 5.13 19.96 21.46
N GLY A 342 4.44 20.50 20.46
CA GLY A 342 4.90 21.64 19.65
C GLY A 342 5.84 21.27 18.50
N TYR A 343 5.93 19.99 18.14
CA TYR A 343 6.70 19.58 16.97
C TYR A 343 5.94 19.86 15.68
N ARG A 344 6.71 20.09 14.61
CA ARG A 344 6.22 20.02 13.25
C ARG A 344 6.59 18.68 12.62
N SER A 345 5.67 18.07 11.89
CA SER A 345 5.86 16.79 11.23
C SER A 345 5.98 16.93 9.72
N SER A 346 6.81 16.11 9.08
CA SER A 346 6.91 16.06 7.61
C SER A 346 7.21 14.66 7.12
N VAL A 347 6.65 14.30 5.97
CA VAL A 347 6.99 13.07 5.25
C VAL A 347 7.48 13.44 3.86
N PHE A 348 8.71 13.04 3.58
CA PHE A 348 9.41 13.20 2.32
C PHE A 348 9.45 11.85 1.60
N TYR A 349 8.71 11.76 0.50
CA TYR A 349 8.58 10.59 -0.34
C TYR A 349 8.43 11.05 -1.79
N SER A 350 9.17 10.40 -2.69
CA SER A 350 9.13 10.70 -4.12
C SER A 350 7.95 10.05 -4.84
N GLY A 351 7.33 9.02 -4.26
CA GLY A 351 6.20 8.32 -4.82
C GLY A 351 4.85 8.97 -4.52
N SER A 352 3.81 8.41 -5.13
CA SER A 352 2.44 8.88 -4.94
C SER A 352 1.96 8.50 -3.54
N PHE A 353 1.65 9.47 -2.68
CA PHE A 353 1.01 9.20 -1.38
C PHE A 353 -0.37 8.56 -1.50
N ASN A 354 -1.00 8.57 -2.69
CA ASN A 354 -2.27 7.85 -2.90
C ASN A 354 -2.04 6.35 -3.10
N PHE A 355 -0.85 5.94 -3.56
CA PHE A 355 -0.50 4.53 -3.70
C PHE A 355 -0.44 3.86 -2.33
N ASP A 356 -1.01 2.66 -2.22
CA ASP A 356 -1.17 1.92 -0.95
C ASP A 356 -1.83 2.76 0.17
N ARG A 357 -2.62 3.79 -0.19
CA ARG A 357 -3.36 4.68 0.73
C ARG A 357 -2.52 5.32 1.84
N VAL A 358 -1.23 5.59 1.59
CA VAL A 358 -0.34 6.20 2.59
C VAL A 358 -0.86 7.56 3.07
N SER A 359 -1.40 8.38 2.17
CA SER A 359 -2.00 9.69 2.47
C SER A 359 -3.13 9.61 3.49
N ASP A 360 -3.97 8.58 3.43
CA ASP A 360 -5.10 8.41 4.35
C ASP A 360 -4.60 8.23 5.79
N TYR A 361 -3.56 7.41 5.98
CA TYR A 361 -2.90 7.27 7.27
C TYR A 361 -2.26 8.60 7.71
N LEU A 362 -1.43 9.23 6.88
CA LEU A 362 -0.74 10.47 7.27
C LEU A 362 -1.70 11.63 7.60
N LEU A 363 -2.81 11.75 6.87
CA LEU A 363 -3.86 12.71 7.14
C LEU A 363 -4.60 12.38 8.45
N SER A 364 -4.89 11.11 8.72
CA SER A 364 -5.48 10.67 10.00
C SER A 364 -4.59 11.06 11.20
N GLN A 365 -3.26 11.00 11.01
CA GLN A 365 -2.26 11.35 12.01
C GLN A 365 -1.92 12.86 12.04
N ARG A 366 -2.60 13.68 11.22
CA ARG A 366 -2.45 15.15 11.13
C ARG A 366 -1.03 15.60 10.82
N VAL A 367 -0.33 14.88 9.95
CA VAL A 367 1.01 15.27 9.45
C VAL A 367 0.95 16.65 8.79
N ASP A 368 1.88 17.54 9.13
CA ASP A 368 1.84 18.95 8.70
C ASP A 368 2.26 19.15 7.24
N TYR A 369 3.11 18.27 6.70
CA TYR A 369 3.63 18.39 5.35
C TYR A 369 3.87 17.02 4.72
N MET A 370 3.34 16.85 3.51
CA MET A 370 3.63 15.72 2.61
C MET A 370 4.25 16.28 1.33
N SER A 371 5.39 15.73 0.90
CA SER A 371 6.12 16.25 -0.25
C SER A 371 5.34 16.14 -1.58
N PRO A 372 5.24 17.20 -2.40
CA PRO A 372 4.56 17.14 -3.70
C PRO A 372 5.42 16.51 -4.81
N PHE A 373 6.52 15.84 -4.46
CA PHE A 373 7.60 15.46 -5.36
C PHE A 373 7.16 14.55 -6.50
N TYR A 374 6.24 13.61 -6.27
CA TYR A 374 5.69 12.78 -7.35
C TYR A 374 4.99 13.60 -8.44
N ARG A 375 4.23 14.62 -8.03
CA ARG A 375 3.52 15.52 -8.95
C ARG A 375 4.50 16.44 -9.68
N GLU A 376 5.51 16.93 -8.98
CA GLU A 376 6.60 17.72 -9.58
C GLU A 376 7.35 16.89 -10.64
N CYS A 377 7.73 15.66 -10.29
CA CYS A 377 8.38 14.72 -11.20
C CYS A 377 7.50 14.43 -12.42
N SER A 378 6.23 14.09 -12.22
CA SER A 378 5.30 13.74 -13.28
C SER A 378 5.07 14.85 -14.32
N LYS A 379 5.09 16.12 -13.89
CA LYS A 379 4.98 17.27 -14.80
C LYS A 379 6.24 17.50 -15.65
N ASN A 380 7.40 17.11 -15.12
CA ASN A 380 8.70 17.39 -15.72
C ASN A 380 9.30 16.18 -16.46
N LYS A 381 8.56 15.06 -16.61
CA LYS A 381 9.04 13.84 -17.29
C LYS A 381 9.54 14.08 -18.72
N SER A 382 9.03 15.10 -19.42
CA SER A 382 9.46 15.41 -20.80
C SER A 382 10.81 16.12 -20.90
N SER A 383 11.38 16.58 -19.79
CA SER A 383 12.59 17.43 -19.80
C SER A 383 13.90 16.65 -19.80
N ASN A 384 13.90 15.37 -19.38
CA ASN A 384 15.12 14.59 -19.05
C ASN A 384 16.13 15.32 -18.14
N GLU A 385 15.72 16.42 -17.49
CA GLU A 385 16.59 17.29 -16.72
C GLU A 385 16.98 16.69 -15.36
N PHE A 386 16.23 15.69 -14.91
CA PHE A 386 16.42 15.05 -13.60
C PHE A 386 16.33 13.53 -13.71
N ASP A 387 16.95 12.84 -12.75
CA ASP A 387 16.86 11.39 -12.62
C ASP A 387 15.55 10.99 -11.94
N TYR A 388 14.75 10.16 -12.62
CA TYR A 388 13.46 9.68 -12.15
C TYR A 388 13.11 8.29 -12.70
N THR A 389 12.18 7.64 -12.02
CA THR A 389 11.55 6.38 -12.40
C THR A 389 10.04 6.54 -12.59
N VAL A 390 9.34 5.47 -12.96
CA VAL A 390 7.86 5.49 -12.94
C VAL A 390 7.30 5.80 -11.55
N TRP A 391 8.06 5.48 -10.50
CA TRP A 391 7.74 5.68 -9.10
C TRP A 391 7.99 7.09 -8.60
N GLY A 392 8.96 7.84 -9.14
CA GLY A 392 9.24 9.21 -8.70
C GLY A 392 10.68 9.66 -8.92
N TYR A 393 11.13 10.71 -8.23
CA TYR A 393 12.55 11.11 -8.25
C TYR A 393 13.43 10.08 -7.53
N HIS A 394 14.63 9.85 -8.09
CA HIS A 394 15.68 9.11 -7.39
C HIS A 394 16.14 9.81 -6.10
N ASP A 395 16.74 9.05 -5.19
CA ASP A 395 16.93 9.46 -3.79
C ASP A 395 17.84 10.67 -3.60
N LYS A 396 18.90 10.85 -4.41
CA LYS A 396 19.72 12.07 -4.33
C LYS A 396 18.87 13.33 -4.55
N LYS A 397 17.97 13.29 -5.53
CA LYS A 397 17.07 14.41 -5.83
C LYS A 397 15.99 14.58 -4.75
N MET A 398 15.46 13.47 -4.22
CA MET A 398 14.52 13.48 -3.09
C MET A 398 15.12 14.16 -1.87
N PHE A 399 16.32 13.75 -1.45
CA PHE A 399 17.03 14.36 -0.32
C PHE A 399 17.38 15.83 -0.60
N GLN A 400 17.88 16.15 -1.79
CA GLN A 400 18.16 17.54 -2.18
C GLN A 400 16.92 18.45 -2.03
N ARG A 401 15.79 18.04 -2.61
CA ARG A 401 14.53 18.81 -2.55
C ARG A 401 13.99 18.91 -1.13
N SER A 402 14.13 17.84 -0.35
CA SER A 402 13.75 17.85 1.07
C SER A 402 14.57 18.86 1.87
N MET A 403 15.88 18.93 1.61
CA MET A 403 16.75 19.91 2.26
C MET A 403 16.43 21.35 1.88
N GLU A 404 15.95 21.61 0.66
CA GLU A 404 15.46 22.94 0.27
C GLU A 404 14.22 23.35 1.08
N VAL A 405 13.30 22.40 1.34
CA VAL A 405 12.14 22.62 2.22
C VAL A 405 12.58 22.85 3.67
N ILE A 406 13.54 22.08 4.17
CA ILE A 406 14.00 22.15 5.57
C ILE A 406 14.82 23.41 5.83
N LYS A 407 15.67 23.85 4.88
CA LYS A 407 16.46 25.09 4.98
C LYS A 407 15.60 26.33 5.18
N GLY A 408 14.36 26.33 4.68
CA GLY A 408 13.40 27.43 4.86
C GLY A 408 12.68 27.44 6.22
N ARG A 409 12.97 26.50 7.13
CA ARG A 409 12.28 26.39 8.43
C ARG A 409 13.11 26.97 9.57
N ASP A 410 12.39 27.49 10.55
CA ASP A 410 12.96 27.82 11.86
C ASP A 410 13.67 26.62 12.49
N ILE A 411 14.88 26.85 13.01
CA ILE A 411 15.76 25.82 13.59
C ILE A 411 15.36 25.52 15.05
N GLU A 412 14.72 26.48 15.73
CA GLU A 412 14.33 26.32 17.14
C GLU A 412 13.11 25.42 17.32
N THR A 413 12.23 25.38 16.32
CA THR A 413 11.06 24.48 16.33
C THR A 413 11.51 23.03 16.07
N PRO A 414 11.30 22.07 17.02
CA PRO A 414 11.69 20.68 16.82
C PRO A 414 10.80 20.00 15.76
N ASN A 415 11.37 19.06 15.01
CA ASN A 415 10.69 18.41 13.90
C ASN A 415 10.68 16.89 14.04
N MET A 416 9.62 16.27 13.52
CA MET A 416 9.57 14.85 13.20
C MET A 416 9.55 14.71 11.67
N ASP A 417 10.69 14.41 11.06
CA ASP A 417 10.81 14.25 9.62
C ASP A 417 10.97 12.75 9.27
N ILE A 418 10.15 12.24 8.35
CA ILE A 418 10.29 10.88 7.81
C ILE A 418 10.74 10.98 6.36
N PHE A 419 11.78 10.25 5.99
CA PHE A 419 12.26 10.07 4.63
C PHE A 419 12.03 8.63 4.22
N VAL A 420 11.41 8.44 3.05
CA VAL A 420 11.21 7.11 2.45
C VAL A 420 11.90 7.09 1.09
N THR A 421 12.94 6.26 0.96
CA THR A 421 13.69 6.12 -0.30
C THR A 421 12.88 5.35 -1.34
N ILE A 422 13.25 5.42 -2.63
CA ILE A 422 12.56 4.66 -3.69
C ILE A 422 13.45 4.13 -4.81
N SER A 423 14.75 4.49 -4.88
CA SER A 423 15.56 4.12 -6.05
C SER A 423 15.73 2.61 -6.19
N GLN A 424 15.62 1.88 -5.08
CA GLN A 424 15.75 0.43 -5.00
C GLN A 424 14.48 -0.32 -5.44
N HIS A 425 13.38 0.40 -5.69
CA HIS A 425 12.13 -0.20 -6.13
C HIS A 425 12.23 -0.76 -7.56
N ASP A 426 13.13 -0.21 -8.39
CA ASP A 426 13.40 -0.71 -9.73
C ASP A 426 14.57 -1.70 -9.73
N ASN A 427 14.47 -2.74 -10.56
CA ASN A 427 15.50 -3.77 -10.68
C ASN A 427 16.78 -3.30 -11.40
N LYS A 428 16.85 -2.03 -11.80
CA LYS A 428 17.96 -1.38 -12.51
C LYS A 428 18.04 0.08 -12.09
N LEU A 429 19.25 0.52 -11.76
CA LEU A 429 19.56 1.94 -11.67
C LEU A 429 19.68 2.54 -13.09
N ILE A 430 18.78 3.47 -13.42
CA ILE A 430 18.80 4.23 -14.68
C ILE A 430 18.77 5.72 -14.33
N LEU A 431 19.83 6.44 -14.69
CA LEU A 431 19.92 7.89 -14.48
C LEU A 431 19.78 8.58 -15.84
N ASN A 432 18.67 9.29 -16.04
CA ASN A 432 18.35 9.92 -17.33
C ASN A 432 19.22 11.14 -17.60
N SER A 433 19.59 11.87 -16.54
CA SER A 433 20.33 13.12 -16.62
C SER A 433 21.84 12.94 -16.46
N ASN A 434 22.31 11.81 -15.90
CA ASN A 434 23.72 11.58 -15.61
C ASN A 434 24.19 10.14 -15.90
N LYS A 435 24.56 9.88 -17.17
CA LYS A 435 25.04 8.56 -17.60
C LYS A 435 26.40 8.16 -17.06
N ASP A 436 27.27 9.12 -16.75
CA ASP A 436 28.55 8.82 -16.13
C ASP A 436 28.37 8.35 -14.69
N LEU A 437 27.44 8.96 -13.95
CA LEU A 437 27.07 8.51 -12.60
C LEU A 437 26.38 7.15 -12.62
N GLU A 438 25.51 6.90 -13.59
CA GLU A 438 24.91 5.56 -13.80
C GLU A 438 26.01 4.52 -13.99
N LYS A 439 26.93 4.79 -14.93
CA LYS A 439 28.06 3.92 -15.23
C LYS A 439 28.93 3.67 -13.99
N TYR A 440 29.21 4.70 -13.21
CA TYR A 440 30.00 4.59 -11.97
C TYR A 440 29.43 3.55 -11.00
N TYR A 441 28.14 3.58 -10.69
CA TYR A 441 27.54 2.61 -9.76
C TYR A 441 27.45 1.19 -10.35
N HIS A 442 27.27 1.06 -11.66
CA HIS A 442 27.34 -0.25 -12.33
C HIS A 442 28.76 -0.82 -12.29
N GLU A 443 29.80 -0.03 -12.56
CA GLU A 443 31.21 -0.47 -12.47
C GLU A 443 31.62 -0.82 -11.03
N MET A 444 31.15 -0.04 -10.05
CA MET A 444 31.35 -0.36 -8.63
C MET A 444 30.66 -1.67 -8.24
N THR A 445 29.46 -1.91 -8.76
CA THR A 445 28.75 -3.18 -8.57
C THR A 445 29.51 -4.34 -9.21
N ASP A 446 29.96 -4.19 -10.46
CA ASP A 446 30.72 -5.25 -11.14
C ASP A 446 32.03 -5.56 -10.38
N THR A 447 32.70 -4.55 -9.83
CA THR A 447 33.89 -4.71 -8.99
C THR A 447 33.57 -5.46 -7.68
N LEU A 448 32.48 -5.09 -7.01
CA LEU A 448 31.99 -5.76 -5.79
C LEU A 448 31.71 -7.23 -6.06
N LEU A 449 31.01 -7.54 -7.16
CA LEU A 449 30.67 -8.90 -7.53
C LEU A 449 31.89 -9.73 -7.94
N GLN A 450 32.89 -9.13 -8.57
CA GLN A 450 34.16 -9.80 -8.90
C GLN A 450 35.00 -10.13 -7.65
N SER A 451 34.78 -9.44 -6.53
CA SER A 451 35.49 -9.71 -5.27
C SER A 451 34.92 -10.89 -4.47
N LEU A 452 33.72 -11.34 -4.81
CA LEU A 452 33.03 -12.44 -4.14
C LEU A 452 33.45 -13.81 -4.70
N PRO A 453 33.30 -14.90 -3.91
CA PRO A 453 33.43 -16.26 -4.43
C PRO A 453 32.53 -16.50 -5.65
N ASP A 454 32.99 -17.28 -6.63
CA ASP A 454 32.30 -17.48 -7.91
C ASP A 454 30.82 -17.86 -7.78
N ASP A 455 30.48 -18.74 -6.83
CA ASP A 455 29.09 -19.18 -6.62
C ASP A 455 28.20 -18.07 -6.08
N GLU A 456 28.72 -17.22 -5.18
CA GLU A 456 28.01 -16.07 -4.63
C GLU A 456 27.87 -14.95 -5.66
N SER A 457 28.95 -14.68 -6.41
CA SER A 457 28.96 -13.73 -7.51
C SER A 457 27.88 -14.06 -8.54
N LYS A 458 27.80 -15.32 -8.98
CA LYS A 458 26.76 -15.78 -9.95
C LYS A 458 25.33 -15.58 -9.45
N LYS A 459 25.05 -15.84 -8.17
CA LYS A 459 23.72 -15.62 -7.57
C LYS A 459 23.32 -14.15 -7.65
N LEU A 460 24.25 -13.26 -7.30
CA LEU A 460 24.00 -11.82 -7.23
C LEU A 460 24.03 -11.09 -8.57
N MET A 461 24.73 -11.63 -9.58
CA MET A 461 24.82 -11.03 -10.92
C MET A 461 23.44 -10.72 -11.54
N ARG A 462 22.41 -11.52 -11.21
CA ARG A 462 21.03 -11.29 -11.68
C ARG A 462 20.35 -10.10 -11.02
N ARG A 463 20.79 -9.74 -9.83
CA ARG A 463 20.26 -8.65 -9.03
C ARG A 463 21.23 -7.46 -8.98
N LYS A 464 22.24 -7.42 -9.86
CA LYS A 464 23.24 -6.35 -9.89
C LYS A 464 22.63 -4.96 -10.07
N GLY A 465 21.52 -4.84 -10.78
CA GLY A 465 20.82 -3.56 -10.93
C GLY A 465 20.23 -3.05 -9.62
N PHE A 466 19.72 -3.95 -8.75
CA PHE A 466 19.33 -3.58 -7.38
C PHE A 466 20.55 -3.19 -6.55
N ILE A 467 21.66 -3.93 -6.64
CA ILE A 467 22.90 -3.60 -5.90
C ILE A 467 23.40 -2.20 -6.26
N ALA A 468 23.42 -1.86 -7.56
CA ALA A 468 23.74 -0.51 -8.02
C ALA A 468 22.80 0.55 -7.43
N ALA A 469 21.49 0.26 -7.35
CA ALA A 469 20.51 1.15 -6.75
C ALA A 469 20.70 1.31 -5.22
N PHE A 470 21.05 0.25 -4.49
CA PHE A 470 21.40 0.32 -3.07
C PHE A 470 22.65 1.17 -2.84
N LEU A 471 23.71 0.95 -3.62
CA LEU A 471 24.93 1.75 -3.55
C LEU A 471 24.68 3.23 -3.87
N TYR A 472 23.83 3.52 -4.85
CA TYR A 472 23.39 4.88 -5.18
C TYR A 472 22.64 5.53 -4.01
N SER A 473 21.72 4.81 -3.39
CA SER A 473 20.86 5.32 -2.33
C SER A 473 21.60 5.48 -1.01
N ASP A 474 22.54 4.58 -0.72
CA ASP A 474 23.44 4.68 0.44
C ASP A 474 24.36 5.90 0.32
N ASP A 475 24.90 6.18 -0.87
CA ASP A 475 25.66 7.40 -1.12
C ASP A 475 24.79 8.67 -1.08
N ALA A 476 23.54 8.60 -1.56
CA ALA A 476 22.56 9.67 -1.39
C ALA A 476 22.30 9.98 0.09
N LEU A 477 22.23 8.93 0.92
CA LEU A 477 22.05 9.07 2.35
C LEU A 477 23.28 9.68 3.03
N ARG A 478 24.49 9.30 2.61
CA ARG A 478 25.74 9.94 3.04
C ARG A 478 25.72 11.44 2.77
N GLU A 479 25.35 11.85 1.55
CA GLU A 479 25.20 13.27 1.18
C GLU A 479 24.13 13.97 2.03
N PHE A 480 23.00 13.31 2.28
CA PHE A 480 21.95 13.81 3.16
C PHE A 480 22.46 14.09 4.57
N PHE A 481 23.15 13.13 5.20
CA PHE A 481 23.74 13.30 6.53
C PHE A 481 24.72 14.48 6.59
N HIS A 482 25.57 14.65 5.57
CA HIS A 482 26.46 15.81 5.47
C HIS A 482 25.68 17.14 5.33
N SER A 483 24.58 17.14 4.57
CA SER A 483 23.77 18.34 4.38
C SER A 483 22.91 18.71 5.60
N TYR A 484 22.60 17.74 6.46
CA TYR A 484 21.79 17.93 7.68
C TYR A 484 22.59 18.51 8.87
N THR A 485 23.92 18.65 8.73
CA THR A 485 24.89 19.04 9.77
C THR A 485 24.49 20.23 10.66
N LYS A 486 23.76 21.23 10.15
CA LYS A 486 23.30 22.38 10.97
C LYS A 486 22.27 22.00 12.05
N ARG A 487 21.44 20.98 11.81
CA ARG A 487 20.41 20.48 12.75
C ARG A 487 20.84 19.20 13.45
N TYR A 488 21.83 18.52 12.88
CA TYR A 488 22.37 17.22 13.31
C TYR A 488 22.67 17.11 14.81
N ASN A 489 23.26 18.15 15.42
CA ASN A 489 23.67 18.14 16.83
C ASN A 489 22.52 17.96 17.84
N ASN A 490 21.27 18.18 17.43
CA ASN A 490 20.07 18.00 18.24
C ASN A 490 19.08 17.06 17.54
N THR A 491 19.54 15.88 17.09
CA THR A 491 18.71 14.95 16.31
C THR A 491 18.91 13.49 16.73
N ILE A 492 17.81 12.73 16.79
CA ILE A 492 17.82 11.27 16.89
C ILE A 492 17.39 10.71 15.54
N PHE A 493 18.27 9.94 14.91
CA PHE A 493 18.01 9.25 13.66
C PHE A 493 17.61 7.80 13.94
N ILE A 494 16.54 7.36 13.30
CA ILE A 494 16.06 5.99 13.30
C ILE A 494 16.06 5.51 11.86
N ILE A 495 16.88 4.51 11.56
CA ILE A 495 17.11 4.03 10.20
C ILE A 495 16.77 2.55 10.15
N THR A 496 15.91 2.16 9.22
CA THR A 496 15.52 0.76 9.03
C THR A 496 15.12 0.49 7.58
N GLY A 497 15.15 -0.77 7.16
CA GLY A 497 14.45 -1.18 5.95
C GLY A 497 12.95 -1.28 6.20
N ASP A 498 12.13 -1.03 5.18
CA ASP A 498 10.68 -1.28 5.28
C ASP A 498 10.35 -2.78 5.18
N HIS A 499 11.03 -3.50 4.29
CA HIS A 499 10.97 -4.95 4.09
C HIS A 499 12.24 -5.42 3.36
N SER A 500 12.40 -6.73 3.16
CA SER A 500 13.55 -7.31 2.45
C SER A 500 13.18 -7.87 1.07
N LEU A 501 13.98 -7.53 0.05
CA LEU A 501 13.95 -8.19 -1.27
C LEU A 501 14.42 -9.65 -1.24
N ASN A 502 15.01 -10.09 -0.13
CA ASN A 502 15.43 -11.46 0.12
C ASN A 502 16.29 -12.04 -1.01
N PHE A 503 17.53 -11.56 -1.12
CA PHE A 503 18.47 -11.92 -2.18
C PHE A 503 18.86 -13.40 -2.14
N TYR A 504 18.89 -13.98 -0.94
CA TYR A 504 19.40 -15.34 -0.70
C TYR A 504 18.33 -16.40 -0.46
N SER A 505 17.09 -16.00 -0.14
CA SER A 505 15.90 -16.86 -0.05
C SER A 505 16.10 -18.17 0.73
N SER A 506 16.83 -18.12 1.84
CA SER A 506 17.19 -19.32 2.63
C SER A 506 16.18 -19.65 3.72
N ASN A 507 15.39 -18.68 4.20
CA ASN A 507 14.45 -18.88 5.31
C ASN A 507 13.13 -18.08 5.15
N PRO A 508 12.01 -18.54 5.75
CA PRO A 508 10.70 -17.89 5.63
C PRO A 508 10.55 -16.57 6.39
N LEU A 509 11.51 -16.21 7.25
CA LEU A 509 11.59 -14.90 7.92
C LEU A 509 12.44 -13.88 7.16
N SER A 510 13.24 -14.29 6.17
CA SER A 510 14.17 -13.42 5.46
C SER A 510 13.48 -12.23 4.80
N ALA A 511 12.24 -12.40 4.33
CA ALA A 511 11.44 -11.30 3.74
C ALA A 511 11.09 -10.18 4.73
N TYR A 512 11.18 -10.47 6.03
CA TYR A 512 10.91 -9.53 7.12
C TYR A 512 12.18 -9.04 7.80
N HIS A 513 13.33 -9.66 7.55
CA HIS A 513 14.56 -9.35 8.27
C HIS A 513 15.22 -8.08 7.71
N VAL A 514 15.20 -7.01 8.51
CA VAL A 514 15.72 -5.68 8.16
C VAL A 514 16.68 -5.19 9.24
N PRO A 515 17.61 -4.27 8.93
CA PRO A 515 18.43 -3.65 9.97
C PRO A 515 17.60 -2.62 10.76
N LEU A 516 17.97 -2.40 12.03
CA LEU A 516 17.50 -1.24 12.81
C LEU A 516 18.70 -0.55 13.45
N ILE A 517 18.91 0.71 13.07
CA ILE A 517 20.00 1.56 13.53
C ILE A 517 19.39 2.79 14.21
N ILE A 518 19.77 3.04 15.45
CA ILE A 518 19.49 4.31 16.13
C ILE A 518 20.81 5.05 16.31
N TRP A 519 20.92 6.21 15.66
CA TRP A 519 22.11 7.06 15.72
C TRP A 519 21.73 8.45 16.26
N SER A 520 22.57 9.02 17.13
CA SER A 520 22.38 10.36 17.64
C SER A 520 23.69 10.91 18.20
N PRO A 521 23.97 12.23 18.14
CA PRO A 521 25.10 12.82 18.85
C PRO A 521 24.91 12.82 20.37
N PHE A 522 23.73 12.40 20.86
CA PHE A 522 23.45 12.19 22.28
C PHE A 522 23.88 10.82 22.79
N LEU A 523 24.25 9.89 21.90
CA LEU A 523 24.73 8.58 22.31
C LEU A 523 26.07 8.69 23.03
N GLU A 524 26.17 8.09 24.20
CA GLU A 524 27.42 8.02 24.96
C GLU A 524 28.33 6.89 24.47
N LYS A 525 27.73 5.81 23.95
CA LYS A 525 28.45 4.65 23.42
C LYS A 525 27.64 3.94 22.33
N PRO A 526 28.30 3.40 21.29
CA PRO A 526 27.67 2.45 20.38
C PRO A 526 27.41 1.12 21.09
N GLN A 527 26.41 0.39 20.63
CA GLN A 527 26.07 -0.92 21.18
C GLN A 527 25.42 -1.82 20.12
N LEU A 528 25.83 -3.09 20.10
CA LEU A 528 25.19 -4.15 19.32
C LEU A 528 24.23 -4.94 20.22
N PHE A 529 23.04 -5.23 19.70
CA PHE A 529 22.01 -6.05 20.33
C PHE A 529 21.65 -7.25 19.45
N GLN A 530 21.54 -8.42 20.07
CA GLN A 530 21.22 -9.69 19.40
C GLN A 530 19.81 -10.19 19.72
N SER A 531 19.09 -9.51 20.61
CA SER A 531 17.66 -9.72 20.82
C SER A 531 16.88 -9.54 19.51
N VAL A 532 15.85 -10.37 19.35
CA VAL A 532 14.88 -10.21 18.26
C VAL A 532 13.93 -9.08 18.63
N VAL A 533 13.76 -8.14 17.71
CA VAL A 533 12.84 -7.00 17.83
C VAL A 533 12.02 -6.86 16.56
N SER A 534 11.00 -6.00 16.59
CA SER A 534 10.12 -5.71 15.47
C SER A 534 9.93 -4.21 15.23
N HIS A 535 9.43 -3.84 14.06
CA HIS A 535 9.03 -2.46 13.78
C HIS A 535 8.02 -1.89 14.78
N ASN A 536 7.14 -2.74 15.33
CA ASN A 536 6.18 -2.29 16.35
C ASN A 536 6.87 -1.88 17.67
N ASP A 537 8.12 -2.27 17.90
CA ASP A 537 8.87 -2.00 19.14
C ASP A 537 9.53 -0.61 19.12
N ILE A 538 9.67 0.00 17.93
CA ILE A 538 10.37 1.27 17.73
C ILE A 538 9.66 2.42 18.44
N ALA A 539 8.41 2.66 18.07
CA ALA A 539 7.65 3.74 18.67
C ALA A 539 7.62 3.64 20.23
N PRO A 540 7.34 2.48 20.88
CA PRO A 540 7.16 2.42 22.33
C PRO A 540 8.42 2.80 23.07
N SER A 541 9.54 2.35 22.53
CA SER A 541 10.87 2.68 23.03
C SER A 541 11.19 4.15 22.87
N LEU A 542 10.85 4.75 21.73
CA LEU A 542 11.04 6.18 21.51
C LEU A 542 10.15 7.01 22.42
N ASN A 543 8.89 6.63 22.63
CA ASN A 543 8.00 7.32 23.57
C ASN A 543 8.53 7.29 25.00
N ALA A 544 8.99 6.11 25.47
CA ALA A 544 9.61 5.99 26.78
C ALA A 544 10.91 6.82 26.91
N LEU A 545 11.77 6.80 25.89
CA LEU A 545 12.99 7.63 25.85
C LEU A 545 12.65 9.13 25.89
N LEU A 546 11.67 9.57 25.10
CA LEU A 546 11.28 10.97 25.00
C LEU A 546 10.60 11.48 26.28
N ARG A 547 9.78 10.64 26.92
CA ARG A 547 9.16 10.91 28.22
C ARG A 547 10.22 11.14 29.29
N ASP A 548 11.18 10.22 29.40
CA ASP A 548 12.06 10.13 30.56
C ASP A 548 13.37 10.94 30.41
N ASN A 549 13.92 11.09 29.19
CA ASN A 549 15.18 11.84 28.96
C ASN A 549 14.98 13.24 28.34
N PHE A 550 13.82 13.53 27.73
CA PHE A 550 13.61 14.77 26.97
C PHE A 550 12.37 15.56 27.39
N ASN A 551 11.74 15.20 28.52
CA ASN A 551 10.59 15.89 29.10
C ASN A 551 9.41 16.07 28.12
N ILE A 552 9.23 15.13 27.20
CA ILE A 552 8.07 15.11 26.29
C ILE A 552 6.85 14.59 27.06
N LYS A 553 5.73 15.32 26.98
CA LYS A 553 4.48 14.88 27.59
C LYS A 553 3.88 13.74 26.77
N THR A 554 3.70 12.58 27.39
CA THR A 554 3.11 11.39 26.77
C THR A 554 1.77 11.07 27.42
N PRO A 555 0.84 10.40 26.72
CA PRO A 555 -0.43 10.01 27.31
C PRO A 555 -0.23 8.95 28.42
N GLU A 556 -1.07 8.99 29.45
CA GLU A 556 -1.09 7.99 30.53
C GLU A 556 -1.53 6.61 30.02
N TYR A 557 -2.38 6.58 29.00
CA TYR A 557 -2.88 5.37 28.36
C TYR A 557 -2.37 5.25 26.92
N VAL A 558 -1.95 4.04 26.56
CA VAL A 558 -1.37 3.68 25.26
C VAL A 558 -2.07 2.44 24.71
N HIS A 559 -2.17 2.32 23.38
CA HIS A 559 -2.82 1.18 22.68
C HIS A 559 -1.82 0.21 22.02
N TRP A 560 -0.55 0.34 22.37
CA TRP A 560 0.56 -0.15 21.56
C TRP A 560 0.64 -1.67 21.63
N ILE A 561 0.78 -2.34 20.48
CA ILE A 561 0.75 -3.81 20.44
C ILE A 561 2.06 -4.45 20.91
N SER A 562 3.14 -3.67 20.97
CA SER A 562 4.46 -4.08 21.47
C SER A 562 4.77 -3.54 22.86
N ASP A 563 5.67 -4.20 23.59
CA ASP A 563 6.17 -3.83 24.90
C ASP A 563 7.50 -3.04 24.86
N GLY A 564 8.00 -2.69 23.67
CA GLY A 564 9.25 -1.95 23.47
C GLY A 564 10.40 -2.80 22.93
N LEU A 565 11.51 -2.15 22.62
CA LEU A 565 12.74 -2.77 22.14
C LEU A 565 13.38 -3.56 23.27
N ASP A 566 14.00 -4.67 22.92
CA ASP A 566 14.82 -5.45 23.84
C ASP A 566 16.29 -5.08 23.61
N THR A 567 16.99 -4.59 24.64
CA THR A 567 18.42 -4.21 24.57
C THR A 567 19.36 -5.31 25.05
N THR A 568 18.94 -6.57 24.99
CA THR A 568 19.78 -7.72 25.36
C THR A 568 20.85 -7.97 24.31
N GLN A 569 22.10 -8.14 24.75
CA GLN A 569 23.26 -8.36 23.87
C GLN A 569 23.41 -9.82 23.41
N SER A 570 22.75 -10.76 24.09
CA SER A 570 22.66 -12.17 23.69
C SER A 570 21.35 -12.45 22.95
N PHE A 571 21.35 -13.45 22.08
CA PHE A 571 20.15 -13.87 21.37
C PHE A 571 19.04 -14.31 22.33
N ARG A 572 17.87 -13.70 22.15
CA ARG A 572 16.57 -14.13 22.71
C ARG A 572 15.45 -13.47 21.91
N SER A 573 14.25 -14.03 21.98
CA SER A 573 13.07 -13.45 21.34
C SER A 573 11.91 -13.45 22.32
N ASP A 574 11.42 -12.25 22.64
CA ASP A 574 10.17 -12.02 23.39
C ASP A 574 9.09 -11.39 22.48
N VAL A 575 9.31 -11.35 21.17
CA VAL A 575 8.38 -10.78 20.18
C VAL A 575 7.09 -11.58 20.12
N LYS A 576 5.95 -10.89 20.17
CA LYS A 576 4.60 -11.47 20.14
C LYS A 576 3.71 -10.67 19.19
N THR A 577 3.92 -10.83 17.88
CA THR A 577 3.20 -10.03 16.88
C THR A 577 2.83 -10.84 15.65
N CYS A 578 1.70 -10.46 15.04
CA CYS A 578 1.26 -10.98 13.75
C CYS A 578 1.98 -10.26 12.62
N PHE A 579 2.21 -10.98 11.53
CA PHE A 579 2.92 -10.49 10.36
C PHE A 579 1.97 -10.45 9.18
N MET A 580 1.98 -9.33 8.48
CA MET A 580 1.21 -9.15 7.26
C MET A 580 1.97 -9.75 6.08
N THR A 581 1.31 -10.66 5.35
CA THR A 581 1.85 -11.27 4.14
C THR A 581 1.80 -10.30 2.95
N GLN A 582 2.35 -10.74 1.80
CA GLN A 582 2.31 -9.98 0.55
C GLN A 582 0.89 -9.71 0.03
N THR A 583 -0.11 -10.49 0.44
CA THR A 583 -1.51 -10.29 0.08
C THR A 583 -2.28 -9.49 1.12
N ASN A 584 -1.57 -8.80 2.03
CA ASN A 584 -2.10 -7.97 3.10
C ASN A 584 -2.98 -8.72 4.13
N ILE A 585 -2.70 -10.00 4.38
CA ILE A 585 -3.40 -10.80 5.40
C ILE A 585 -2.45 -11.18 6.54
N SER A 586 -2.98 -11.26 7.77
CA SER A 586 -2.19 -11.52 8.98
C SER A 586 -2.18 -13.00 9.36
N THR A 587 -1.70 -13.91 8.50
CA THR A 587 -1.73 -15.38 8.76
C THR A 587 -0.44 -15.95 9.36
N LYS A 588 0.48 -15.08 9.77
CA LYS A 588 1.78 -15.43 10.35
C LYS A 588 1.90 -14.84 11.76
N LEU A 589 2.57 -15.57 12.65
CA LEU A 589 2.77 -15.18 14.03
C LEU A 589 4.19 -15.52 14.46
N VAL A 590 4.91 -14.54 15.00
CA VAL A 590 6.07 -14.79 15.89
C VAL A 590 5.59 -14.65 17.32
N PHE A 591 5.84 -15.68 18.12
CA PHE A 591 5.55 -15.68 19.55
C PHE A 591 6.74 -16.28 20.30
N ASN A 592 7.53 -15.41 20.91
CA ASN A 592 8.85 -15.72 21.47
C ASN A 592 9.77 -16.29 20.37
N ASP A 593 10.39 -17.45 20.59
CA ASP A 593 11.25 -18.15 19.65
C ASP A 593 10.49 -19.04 18.65
N LEU A 594 9.16 -18.98 18.60
CA LEU A 594 8.36 -19.76 17.66
C LEU A 594 7.81 -18.90 16.53
N TYR A 595 7.92 -19.42 15.31
CA TYR A 595 7.32 -18.83 14.11
C TYR A 595 6.30 -19.78 13.48
N TYR A 596 5.05 -19.31 13.42
CA TYR A 596 3.93 -20.02 12.83
C TYR A 596 3.51 -19.34 11.52
N SER A 597 3.17 -20.17 10.52
CA SER A 597 2.63 -19.70 9.25
C SER A 597 1.52 -20.62 8.76
N GLU A 598 0.42 -20.01 8.29
CA GLU A 598 -0.65 -20.69 7.56
C GLU A 598 -0.81 -20.05 6.17
N GLU A 599 -0.43 -20.78 5.13
CA GLU A 599 -0.49 -20.32 3.73
C GLU A 599 -1.09 -21.41 2.84
N ALA A 600 -2.08 -21.06 2.01
CA ALA A 600 -2.81 -21.99 1.15
C ALA A 600 -3.37 -23.25 1.87
N GLY A 601 -3.69 -23.09 3.16
CA GLY A 601 -4.19 -24.16 4.04
C GLY A 601 -3.13 -25.15 4.54
N GLU A 602 -1.85 -24.91 4.26
CA GLU A 602 -0.74 -25.64 4.87
C GLU A 602 -0.25 -24.88 6.12
N LYS A 603 0.01 -25.61 7.21
CA LYS A 603 0.50 -25.05 8.47
C LYS A 603 1.93 -25.49 8.70
N LYS A 604 2.80 -24.52 8.94
CA LYS A 604 4.22 -24.77 9.23
C LYS A 604 4.59 -24.05 10.53
N LEU A 605 5.38 -24.75 11.34
CA LEU A 605 5.90 -24.27 12.61
C LEU A 605 7.41 -24.37 12.58
N TYR A 606 8.08 -23.35 13.09
CA TYR A 606 9.52 -23.25 13.15
C TYR A 606 9.99 -22.71 14.49
N ARG A 607 11.21 -23.10 14.90
CA ARG A 607 11.96 -22.46 15.99
C ARG A 607 12.94 -21.46 15.40
N ILE A 608 12.97 -20.25 15.93
CA ILE A 608 13.90 -19.18 15.58
C ILE A 608 15.18 -19.36 16.39
N LYS A 609 16.32 -19.35 15.70
CA LYS A 609 17.67 -19.44 16.27
C LYS A 609 18.42 -18.12 16.03
N GLU A 610 19.67 -18.09 16.49
CA GLU A 610 20.58 -16.98 16.24
C GLU A 610 20.61 -16.59 14.76
N ASN A 611 20.79 -15.28 14.49
CA ASN A 611 20.74 -14.69 13.15
C ASN A 611 19.41 -14.91 12.39
N LEU A 612 18.32 -15.17 13.11
CA LEU A 612 16.99 -15.47 12.54
C LEU A 612 16.97 -16.68 11.59
N GLU A 613 17.92 -17.60 11.77
CA GLU A 613 17.78 -18.93 11.17
C GLU A 613 16.57 -19.66 11.76
N VAL A 614 15.96 -20.55 10.99
CA VAL A 614 14.79 -21.29 11.46
C VAL A 614 14.93 -22.79 11.27
N GLU A 615 14.45 -23.54 12.25
CA GLU A 615 14.37 -24.99 12.20
C GLU A 615 12.91 -25.43 12.21
N ARG A 616 12.51 -26.30 11.28
CA ARG A 616 11.13 -26.80 11.22
C ARG A 616 10.85 -27.71 12.42
N ILE A 617 9.69 -27.52 13.06
CA ILE A 617 9.21 -28.33 14.18
C ILE A 617 7.96 -29.10 13.76
N GLU A 618 7.91 -30.39 14.10
CA GLU A 618 6.72 -31.24 13.96
C GLU A 618 6.16 -31.61 15.33
N ASP A 619 5.58 -30.62 16.02
CA ASP A 619 4.95 -30.78 17.34
C ASP A 619 3.46 -30.39 17.25
N PRO A 620 2.52 -31.35 17.30
CA PRO A 620 1.09 -31.09 17.21
C PRO A 620 0.54 -30.21 18.33
N GLU A 621 1.11 -30.27 19.54
CA GLU A 621 0.64 -29.49 20.69
C GLU A 621 1.04 -28.03 20.53
N GLN A 622 2.32 -27.77 20.22
CA GLN A 622 2.79 -26.41 19.92
C GLN A 622 2.10 -25.82 18.68
N MET A 623 1.84 -26.64 17.65
CA MET A 623 1.11 -26.22 16.46
C MET A 623 -0.31 -25.74 16.81
N ASN A 624 -1.04 -26.49 17.64
CA ASN A 624 -2.39 -26.11 18.08
C ASN A 624 -2.37 -24.86 18.96
N MET A 625 -1.40 -24.77 19.89
CA MET A 625 -1.19 -23.59 20.73
C MET A 625 -0.94 -22.33 19.89
N MET A 626 -0.01 -22.41 18.91
CA MET A 626 0.31 -21.27 18.04
C MET A 626 -0.87 -20.87 17.16
N LYS A 627 -1.66 -21.84 16.67
CA LYS A 627 -2.89 -21.57 15.94
C LYS A 627 -3.91 -20.83 16.81
N GLU A 628 -4.11 -21.28 18.05
CA GLU A 628 -5.02 -20.61 18.98
C GLU A 628 -4.59 -19.17 19.27
N ARG A 629 -3.31 -18.95 19.55
CA ARG A 629 -2.74 -17.60 19.76
C ARG A 629 -2.92 -16.71 18.54
N THR A 630 -2.68 -17.25 17.34
CA THR A 630 -2.91 -16.54 16.08
C THR A 630 -4.37 -16.11 15.95
N ASN A 631 -5.33 -17.01 16.22
CA ASN A 631 -6.75 -16.68 16.18
C ASN A 631 -7.14 -15.59 17.19
N VAL A 632 -6.56 -15.63 18.40
CA VAL A 632 -6.80 -14.59 19.42
C VAL A 632 -6.32 -13.23 18.92
N LEU A 633 -5.08 -13.15 18.44
CA LEU A 633 -4.51 -11.89 17.96
C LEU A 633 -5.23 -11.34 16.73
N GLN A 634 -5.58 -12.21 15.76
CA GLN A 634 -6.37 -11.84 14.58
C GLN A 634 -7.77 -11.33 14.96
N TYR A 635 -8.43 -11.95 15.95
CA TYR A 635 -9.72 -11.47 16.42
C TYR A 635 -9.59 -10.08 17.04
N ILE A 636 -8.59 -9.87 17.92
CA ILE A 636 -8.37 -8.59 18.58
C ILE A 636 -8.07 -7.51 17.54
N ASP A 637 -7.18 -7.78 16.58
CA ASP A 637 -6.86 -6.91 15.44
C ASP A 637 -8.12 -6.47 14.69
N ARG A 638 -8.90 -7.45 14.21
CA ARG A 638 -10.14 -7.18 13.47
C ARG A 638 -11.16 -6.42 14.32
N TYR A 639 -11.32 -6.79 15.60
CA TYR A 639 -12.27 -6.16 16.51
C TYR A 639 -11.96 -4.68 16.75
N VAL A 640 -10.72 -4.35 17.09
CA VAL A 640 -10.33 -2.97 17.39
C VAL A 640 -10.35 -2.09 16.16
N TYR A 641 -9.98 -2.66 15.01
CA TYR A 641 -9.97 -1.95 13.74
C TYR A 641 -11.40 -1.64 13.26
N THR A 642 -12.23 -2.66 13.06
CA THR A 642 -13.59 -2.52 12.50
C THR A 642 -14.52 -1.68 13.39
N ASN A 643 -14.34 -1.73 14.72
CA ASN A 643 -15.24 -1.05 15.65
C ASN A 643 -14.75 0.32 16.13
N ASN A 644 -13.61 0.82 15.63
CA ASN A 644 -12.96 2.01 16.19
C ASN A 644 -12.74 1.90 17.71
N ARG A 645 -12.13 0.78 18.15
CA ARG A 645 -11.91 0.44 19.57
C ARG A 645 -10.42 0.26 19.92
N LEU A 646 -9.55 0.98 19.23
CA LEU A 646 -8.11 0.94 19.49
C LEU A 646 -7.75 1.70 20.77
N THR A 647 -8.25 2.93 20.94
CA THR A 647 -8.10 3.74 22.15
C THR A 647 -9.40 4.50 22.45
N ASN A 648 -9.71 4.65 23.75
CA ASN A 648 -10.79 5.50 24.23
C ASN A 648 -10.28 6.91 24.60
N ASN A 649 -8.96 7.12 24.54
CA ASN A 649 -8.27 8.35 24.90
C ASN A 649 -7.41 8.87 23.73
N PRO A 650 -7.99 9.11 22.53
CA PRO A 650 -7.24 9.73 21.45
C PRO A 650 -6.84 11.15 21.86
N ILE A 651 -5.57 11.52 21.67
CA ILE A 651 -5.05 12.89 21.85
C ILE A 651 -5.82 13.86 20.96
N ASN A 652 -6.23 13.37 19.79
CA ASN A 652 -6.85 14.13 18.74
C ASN A 652 -8.06 13.37 18.19
N PRO A 653 -9.18 13.28 18.95
CA PRO A 653 -10.37 12.57 18.49
C PRO A 653 -10.81 13.13 17.13
N TYR A 654 -11.32 12.25 16.27
CA TYR A 654 -12.11 12.69 15.14
C TYR A 654 -13.29 13.48 15.70
N LEU A 655 -13.57 14.61 15.07
CA LEU A 655 -14.82 15.29 15.31
C LEU A 655 -15.93 14.33 14.84
N ARG A 656 -16.66 13.71 15.76
CA ARG A 656 -17.84 12.91 15.43
C ARG A 656 -18.93 13.86 14.99
N TYR A 657 -19.38 13.66 13.76
CA TYR A 657 -20.34 14.51 13.09
C TYR A 657 -21.65 13.73 12.93
N ASP A 658 -22.57 13.93 13.86
CA ASP A 658 -23.92 13.34 13.79
C ASP A 658 -24.71 14.02 12.69
N LEU A 659 -25.52 13.27 11.93
CA LEU A 659 -26.43 13.88 10.97
C LEU A 659 -27.46 14.72 11.75
N ILE A 660 -27.40 16.05 11.60
CA ILE A 660 -28.40 16.96 12.14
C ILE A 660 -29.60 16.98 11.19
N ASN A 661 -29.35 17.18 9.89
CA ASN A 661 -30.39 17.29 8.88
C ASN A 661 -29.86 16.96 7.47
N SER A 662 -30.74 16.59 6.55
CA SER A 662 -30.42 16.42 5.13
C SER A 662 -31.57 16.90 4.25
N VAL A 663 -31.24 17.53 3.13
CA VAL A 663 -32.22 17.97 2.13
C VAL A 663 -31.80 17.53 0.74
N ASP A 664 -32.74 16.92 0.02
CA ASP A 664 -32.61 16.55 -1.38
C ASP A 664 -33.32 17.58 -2.28
N ILE A 665 -32.68 17.95 -3.39
CA ILE A 665 -33.19 18.89 -4.37
C ILE A 665 -32.95 18.29 -5.77
N ASP A 666 -34.02 18.18 -6.56
CA ASP A 666 -33.98 17.53 -7.87
C ASP A 666 -33.00 18.20 -8.82
N SER A 667 -33.09 19.53 -8.96
CA SER A 667 -32.20 20.31 -9.81
C SER A 667 -32.15 21.79 -9.41
N ALA A 668 -31.06 22.45 -9.78
CA ALA A 668 -30.89 23.89 -9.68
C ALA A 668 -30.11 24.42 -10.89
N TYR A 669 -30.36 25.67 -11.24
CA TYR A 669 -29.74 26.32 -12.39
C TYR A 669 -29.32 27.74 -12.05
N CYS A 670 -28.20 28.18 -12.63
CA CYS A 670 -27.68 29.53 -12.44
C CYS A 670 -27.18 30.11 -13.77
N SER A 671 -27.67 31.31 -14.12
CA SER A 671 -27.32 32.06 -15.33
C SER A 671 -27.02 33.51 -15.01
N SER A 672 -26.20 34.16 -15.85
CA SER A 672 -25.87 35.58 -15.68
C SER A 672 -26.79 36.55 -16.46
N LYS A 673 -27.54 36.07 -17.47
CA LYS A 673 -28.36 36.94 -18.37
C LYS A 673 -29.62 37.50 -17.72
N ASP A 674 -29.90 37.08 -16.49
CA ASP A 674 -31.09 37.42 -15.75
C ASP A 674 -30.73 38.46 -14.66
N THR A 675 -31.19 39.71 -14.83
CA THR A 675 -31.17 40.72 -13.73
C THR A 675 -32.07 40.31 -12.56
N LYS A 676 -32.88 39.26 -12.74
CA LYS A 676 -33.55 38.47 -11.70
C LYS A 676 -33.62 37.00 -12.16
N PRO A 677 -33.02 36.05 -11.41
CA PRO A 677 -32.92 34.65 -11.84
C PRO A 677 -34.31 34.03 -11.98
N SER A 678 -34.65 33.56 -13.18
CA SER A 678 -35.89 32.82 -13.43
C SER A 678 -35.64 31.31 -13.39
N VAL A 679 -36.23 30.66 -12.39
CA VAL A 679 -36.45 29.20 -12.36
C VAL A 679 -37.95 28.99 -12.20
N SER A 680 -38.52 28.05 -12.96
CA SER A 680 -39.82 27.49 -12.65
C SER A 680 -39.73 26.79 -11.29
N GLY A 681 -39.99 27.54 -10.21
CA GLY A 681 -39.92 27.07 -8.83
C GLY A 681 -38.82 27.76 -8.02
N ASN A 682 -39.22 28.80 -7.29
CA ASN A 682 -38.55 29.44 -6.16
C ASN A 682 -37.09 29.90 -6.30
N GLU A 683 -36.96 31.22 -6.49
CA GLU A 683 -35.78 32.05 -6.20
C GLU A 683 -35.08 31.62 -4.89
N LYS A 684 -33.77 31.37 -4.96
CA LYS A 684 -32.93 30.86 -3.86
C LYS A 684 -33.46 29.53 -3.34
N THR A 685 -32.70 28.45 -3.49
CA THR A 685 -32.95 27.26 -2.65
C THR A 685 -32.50 27.58 -1.22
N ARG A 686 -33.24 28.46 -0.54
CA ARG A 686 -33.13 28.71 0.88
C ARG A 686 -33.53 27.43 1.57
N LEU A 687 -32.52 26.66 1.95
CA LEU A 687 -32.72 25.63 2.94
C LEU A 687 -32.87 26.35 4.27
N HIS A 688 -34.10 26.38 4.78
CA HIS A 688 -34.36 26.89 6.11
C HIS A 688 -34.13 25.75 7.10
N LEU A 689 -33.03 25.84 7.83
CA LEU A 689 -32.74 24.90 8.90
C LEU A 689 -33.33 25.48 10.17
N GLU A 690 -34.44 24.90 10.63
CA GLU A 690 -34.96 25.15 11.98
C GLU A 690 -33.84 24.85 13.00
N SER A 691 -33.75 25.71 14.01
CA SER A 691 -32.58 25.89 14.89
C SER A 691 -31.73 24.64 15.06
N VAL A 692 -30.45 24.71 14.67
CA VAL A 692 -29.49 23.68 15.07
C VAL A 692 -29.49 23.66 16.59
N ALA A 693 -30.02 22.59 17.17
CA ALA A 693 -30.35 22.46 18.58
C ALA A 693 -29.18 22.86 19.50
N PRO A 694 -29.43 23.30 20.76
CA PRO A 694 -28.43 23.81 21.71
C PRO A 694 -27.39 22.78 22.22
N GLY A 695 -27.09 21.72 21.46
CA GLY A 695 -26.18 20.63 21.83
C GLY A 695 -24.96 20.44 20.93
N PHE A 696 -24.71 21.30 19.93
CA PHE A 696 -23.56 21.14 19.01
C PHE A 696 -22.53 22.27 19.17
N SER A 697 -21.24 21.94 19.07
CA SER A 697 -20.11 22.89 19.15
C SER A 697 -19.58 23.31 17.78
N GLN A 698 -19.76 22.48 16.77
CA GLN A 698 -19.40 22.71 15.38
C GLN A 698 -20.42 22.05 14.46
N ILE A 699 -20.56 22.57 13.24
CA ILE A 699 -21.33 21.93 12.18
C ILE A 699 -20.51 21.79 10.91
N LYS A 700 -20.80 20.75 10.14
CA LYS A 700 -20.23 20.46 8.83
C LYS A 700 -21.36 20.37 7.81
N VAL A 701 -21.35 21.26 6.82
CA VAL A 701 -22.28 21.23 5.70
C VAL A 701 -21.62 20.48 4.55
N VAL A 702 -22.22 19.39 4.10
CA VAL A 702 -21.78 18.57 2.96
C VAL A 702 -22.81 18.71 1.84
N LEU A 703 -22.39 19.12 0.66
CA LEU A 703 -23.22 19.18 -0.55
C LEU A 703 -22.69 18.19 -1.58
N THR A 704 -23.52 17.28 -2.05
CA THR A 704 -23.23 16.42 -3.21
C THR A 704 -24.19 16.73 -4.35
N ALA A 705 -23.71 16.85 -5.58
CA ALA A 705 -24.55 17.09 -6.76
C ALA A 705 -23.89 16.57 -8.03
N ASP A 706 -24.68 16.32 -9.07
CA ASP A 706 -24.18 16.30 -10.45
C ASP A 706 -24.18 17.74 -10.98
N MET A 707 -23.03 18.23 -11.44
CA MET A 707 -22.85 19.59 -11.94
C MET A 707 -22.43 19.60 -13.41
N MET A 708 -22.96 20.54 -14.19
CA MET A 708 -22.58 20.76 -15.59
C MET A 708 -22.48 22.26 -15.86
N TYR A 709 -21.38 22.68 -16.47
CA TYR A 709 -21.19 24.04 -16.96
C TYR A 709 -21.40 24.06 -18.48
N THR A 710 -21.88 25.18 -19.03
CA THR A 710 -22.18 25.31 -20.46
C THR A 710 -21.01 25.80 -21.32
N ALA A 711 -19.89 26.21 -20.70
CA ALA A 711 -18.73 26.80 -21.38
C ALA A 711 -17.44 26.57 -20.57
N ASP A 712 -16.27 26.87 -21.15
CA ASP A 712 -14.98 26.60 -20.50
C ASP A 712 -14.83 27.38 -19.18
N VAL A 713 -14.38 26.69 -18.12
CA VAL A 713 -14.27 27.24 -16.77
C VAL A 713 -12.80 27.61 -16.55
N HIS A 714 -12.52 28.91 -16.38
CA HIS A 714 -11.20 29.36 -15.94
C HIS A 714 -11.10 29.28 -14.40
N HIS A 715 -9.87 29.28 -13.88
CA HIS A 715 -9.51 28.97 -12.48
C HIS A 715 -10.23 29.74 -11.34
N HIS A 716 -11.21 30.59 -11.65
CA HIS A 716 -11.92 31.45 -10.69
C HIS A 716 -13.46 31.50 -10.87
N ASP A 717 -14.07 30.67 -11.72
CA ASP A 717 -15.51 30.68 -12.03
C ASP A 717 -16.31 29.67 -11.19
N PHE A 718 -17.20 30.11 -10.28
CA PHE A 718 -17.70 29.23 -9.20
C PHE A 718 -19.17 29.38 -8.77
N VAL A 719 -19.73 28.30 -8.21
CA VAL A 719 -20.96 28.31 -7.40
C VAL A 719 -20.59 28.65 -5.95
N ASN A 720 -21.21 29.70 -5.40
CA ASN A 720 -21.05 30.04 -3.99
C ASN A 720 -22.15 29.40 -3.16
N LEU A 721 -21.79 28.61 -2.14
CA LEU A 721 -22.70 28.24 -1.07
C LEU A 721 -22.47 29.23 0.06
N ASN A 722 -23.45 30.09 0.27
CA ASN A 722 -23.38 31.11 1.30
C ASN A 722 -24.21 30.69 2.50
N ILE A 723 -23.79 31.13 3.69
CA ILE A 723 -24.39 30.72 4.96
C ILE A 723 -24.76 31.98 5.74
N LYS A 724 -26.04 32.14 6.05
CA LYS A 724 -26.53 33.28 6.83
C LYS A 724 -27.07 32.84 8.19
N SER A 725 -26.65 33.54 9.24
CA SER A 725 -27.19 33.48 10.61
C SER A 725 -28.12 34.68 10.87
N ASN A 726 -29.05 34.56 11.82
CA ASN A 726 -30.11 35.53 12.07
C ASN A 726 -29.64 36.94 12.48
N ASN A 727 -28.42 37.10 13.03
CA ASN A 727 -27.95 38.37 13.60
C ASN A 727 -26.48 38.76 13.27
N SER A 728 -25.81 38.12 12.31
CA SER A 728 -24.42 38.45 11.93
C SER A 728 -24.27 38.88 10.47
N ASP A 729 -23.17 39.59 10.17
CA ASP A 729 -22.70 39.82 8.80
C ASP A 729 -22.55 38.50 8.03
N TRP A 730 -22.55 38.60 6.69
CA TRP A 730 -22.47 37.49 5.77
C TRP A 730 -21.20 36.66 6.01
N TYR A 731 -21.34 35.39 6.40
CA TYR A 731 -20.29 34.42 6.16
C TYR A 731 -20.45 33.91 4.72
N SER A 732 -19.99 34.71 3.76
CA SER A 732 -19.86 34.29 2.37
C SER A 732 -18.46 33.71 2.17
N GLU A 733 -18.36 32.39 2.01
CA GLU A 733 -17.11 31.77 1.56
C GLU A 733 -17.34 31.05 0.23
N VAL A 734 -16.48 31.36 -0.73
CA VAL A 734 -16.46 30.75 -2.05
C VAL A 734 -16.02 29.29 -1.89
N ILE A 735 -16.90 28.33 -2.16
CA ILE A 735 -16.73 26.90 -1.79
C ILE A 735 -15.84 26.12 -2.79
N SER A 736 -15.18 26.81 -3.69
CA SER A 736 -14.88 26.23 -4.99
C SER A 736 -13.43 25.79 -5.22
N LYS A 737 -12.73 25.38 -4.17
CA LYS A 737 -11.27 25.22 -4.26
C LYS A 737 -10.78 24.01 -5.06
N ASN A 738 -11.65 23.13 -5.58
CA ASN A 738 -11.24 21.77 -5.98
C ASN A 738 -11.56 21.31 -7.41
N ILE A 739 -11.99 22.18 -8.33
CA ILE A 739 -12.06 21.80 -9.76
C ILE A 739 -10.85 22.39 -10.49
N VAL A 740 -9.71 21.70 -10.36
CA VAL A 740 -8.45 22.13 -10.99
C VAL A 740 -8.05 21.13 -12.08
N GLY A 741 -8.35 21.47 -13.34
CA GLY A 741 -7.67 20.97 -14.54
C GLY A 741 -7.88 19.49 -14.92
N ALA A 742 -7.85 19.24 -16.24
CA ALA A 742 -7.90 17.96 -16.99
C ALA A 742 -9.25 17.23 -17.10
N ASP A 743 -10.15 17.26 -16.13
CA ASP A 743 -11.38 16.41 -16.15
C ASP A 743 -12.68 17.09 -16.61
N TYR A 744 -12.62 18.38 -16.95
CA TYR A 744 -13.79 19.20 -17.29
C TYR A 744 -13.88 19.49 -18.79
N ALA A 745 -15.09 19.30 -19.36
CA ALA A 745 -15.46 19.72 -20.70
C ALA A 745 -16.87 20.34 -20.66
N PRO A 746 -17.14 21.44 -21.40
CA PRO A 746 -18.47 22.03 -21.50
C PRO A 746 -19.54 21.00 -21.86
N GLY A 747 -20.68 21.05 -21.16
CA GLY A 747 -21.81 20.14 -21.37
C GLY A 747 -21.67 18.74 -20.76
N LYS A 748 -20.59 18.44 -20.04
CA LYS A 748 -20.42 17.18 -19.31
C LYS A 748 -20.89 17.31 -17.87
N TRP A 749 -21.69 16.34 -17.41
CA TRP A 749 -22.07 16.20 -16.00
C TRP A 749 -20.92 15.61 -15.19
N LEU A 750 -20.65 16.21 -14.03
CA LEU A 750 -19.60 15.83 -13.09
C LEU A 750 -20.21 15.68 -11.69
N LYS A 751 -19.96 14.55 -11.05
CA LYS A 751 -20.27 14.40 -9.63
C LYS A 751 -19.34 15.27 -8.81
N VAL A 752 -19.91 16.10 -7.96
CA VAL A 752 -19.17 16.95 -7.03
C VAL A 752 -19.64 16.70 -5.61
N GLN A 753 -18.68 16.71 -4.69
CA GLN A 753 -18.92 16.74 -3.26
C GLN A 753 -18.14 17.91 -2.68
N MET A 754 -18.81 18.73 -1.88
CA MET A 754 -18.28 19.94 -1.26
C MET A 754 -18.56 19.87 0.24
N THR A 755 -17.61 20.32 1.06
CA THR A 755 -17.73 20.24 2.52
C THR A 755 -17.25 21.54 3.17
N LYS A 756 -18.00 22.07 4.13
CA LYS A 756 -17.62 23.25 4.93
C LYS A 756 -17.84 23.01 6.41
N ASN A 757 -16.81 23.21 7.22
CA ASN A 757 -16.90 23.21 8.68
C ASN A 757 -17.13 24.64 9.20
N ILE A 758 -17.99 24.79 10.20
CA ILE A 758 -18.39 26.06 10.82
C ILE A 758 -18.33 25.87 12.33
N SER A 759 -17.64 26.77 13.03
CA SER A 759 -17.66 26.79 14.49
C SER A 759 -18.93 27.50 14.97
N LEU A 760 -19.66 26.90 15.92
CA LEU A 760 -20.85 27.49 16.51
C LEU A 760 -20.53 28.42 17.69
N LYS A 761 -19.26 28.65 18.03
CA LYS A 761 -18.86 29.59 19.10
C LYS A 761 -19.25 31.05 18.80
N ASP A 762 -19.46 31.38 17.53
CA ASP A 762 -19.76 32.74 17.05
C ASP A 762 -21.24 32.93 16.66
N ILE A 763 -22.11 31.97 16.98
CA ILE A 763 -23.48 31.88 16.46
C ILE A 763 -24.47 31.72 17.63
N GLU A 764 -25.46 32.61 17.78
CA GLU A 764 -26.44 32.57 18.89
C GLU A 764 -27.25 31.25 18.92
N LYS A 765 -27.70 30.85 20.13
CA LYS A 765 -28.40 29.58 20.44
C LYS A 765 -29.73 29.33 19.69
N SER A 766 -30.18 30.26 18.84
CA SER A 766 -31.41 30.16 18.03
C SER A 766 -31.18 30.55 16.56
N THR A 767 -30.06 30.12 16.02
CA THR A 767 -29.67 30.48 14.66
C THR A 767 -30.37 29.62 13.61
N GLN A 768 -31.09 30.29 12.72
CA GLN A 768 -31.50 29.72 11.45
C GLN A 768 -30.33 29.83 10.48
N ILE A 769 -30.04 28.74 9.79
CA ILE A 769 -29.00 28.69 8.77
C ILE A 769 -29.69 28.69 7.42
N GLU A 770 -29.49 29.75 6.64
CA GLU A 770 -29.89 29.78 5.23
C GLU A 770 -28.72 29.39 4.35
N LEU A 771 -28.94 28.43 3.44
CA LEU A 771 -28.03 28.08 2.36
C LEU A 771 -28.57 28.65 1.04
N TYR A 772 -27.72 29.23 0.20
CA TYR A 772 -28.09 29.59 -1.18
C TYR A 772 -26.93 29.45 -2.13
N MET A 773 -27.26 29.01 -3.35
CA MET A 773 -26.36 28.95 -4.49
C MET A 773 -26.50 30.23 -5.31
N SER A 774 -25.39 30.94 -5.54
CA SER A 774 -25.37 32.14 -6.38
C SER A 774 -24.29 32.07 -7.45
N SER A 775 -24.58 32.63 -8.64
CA SER A 775 -23.57 32.97 -9.64
C SER A 775 -22.70 34.13 -9.12
N PRO A 776 -21.42 34.22 -9.49
CA PRO A 776 -20.53 35.33 -9.12
C PRO A 776 -20.93 36.62 -9.84
N GLN A 777 -22.09 37.18 -9.56
CA GLN A 777 -22.56 38.43 -10.18
C GLN A 777 -21.72 39.67 -9.76
N TYR A 778 -20.75 39.50 -8.86
CA TYR A 778 -19.89 40.58 -8.34
C TYR A 778 -18.39 40.33 -8.55
N ASP A 779 -18.01 39.29 -9.31
CA ASP A 779 -16.62 39.13 -9.73
C ASP A 779 -16.47 39.71 -11.15
N SER A 780 -15.68 40.77 -11.30
CA SER A 780 -15.43 41.43 -12.59
C SER A 780 -14.76 40.52 -13.64
N ARG A 781 -14.43 39.28 -13.28
CA ARG A 781 -13.83 38.25 -14.14
C ARG A 781 -14.84 37.23 -14.70
N TRP A 782 -16.10 37.24 -14.24
CA TRP A 782 -17.12 36.27 -14.66
C TRP A 782 -17.63 36.55 -16.09
N ASN A 783 -17.66 35.52 -16.94
CA ASN A 783 -18.18 35.63 -18.31
C ASN A 783 -19.72 35.55 -18.35
N PRO A 784 -20.42 36.55 -18.91
CA PRO A 784 -21.87 36.58 -18.97
C PRO A 784 -22.53 35.43 -19.76
N GLU A 785 -21.78 34.72 -20.60
CA GLU A 785 -22.30 33.59 -21.39
C GLU A 785 -22.29 32.25 -20.61
N HIS A 786 -21.76 32.22 -19.38
CA HIS A 786 -21.61 30.99 -18.60
C HIS A 786 -22.86 30.66 -17.77
N SER A 787 -23.33 29.42 -17.87
CA SER A 787 -24.40 28.88 -17.02
C SER A 787 -23.96 27.59 -16.32
N VAL A 788 -24.51 27.35 -15.12
CA VAL A 788 -24.26 26.15 -14.32
C VAL A 788 -25.57 25.44 -14.03
N TYR A 789 -25.62 24.14 -14.30
CA TYR A 789 -26.71 23.25 -13.95
C TYR A 789 -26.26 22.29 -12.87
N LEU A 790 -27.15 22.04 -11.91
CA LEU A 790 -26.99 21.08 -10.84
C LEU A 790 -28.22 20.15 -10.84
N LYS A 791 -28.01 18.86 -10.58
CA LYS A 791 -29.10 17.89 -10.33
C LYS A 791 -28.67 16.86 -9.29
N ASN A 792 -29.62 16.10 -8.76
CA ASN A 792 -29.36 15.11 -7.71
C ASN A 792 -28.62 15.75 -6.52
N ILE A 793 -29.07 16.94 -6.11
CA ILE A 793 -28.38 17.73 -5.09
C ILE A 793 -28.83 17.20 -3.73
N ASN A 794 -27.89 16.74 -2.92
CA ASN A 794 -28.11 16.36 -1.53
C ASN A 794 -27.23 17.24 -0.64
N ILE A 795 -27.85 17.89 0.35
CA ILE A 795 -27.17 18.74 1.32
C ILE A 795 -27.37 18.14 2.71
N ARG A 796 -26.29 17.75 3.37
CA ARG A 796 -26.28 17.22 4.74
C ARG A 796 -25.64 18.21 5.68
N ILE A 797 -26.27 18.49 6.81
CA ILE A 797 -25.66 19.20 7.93
C ILE A 797 -25.37 18.18 9.00
N LEU A 798 -24.11 18.12 9.38
CA LEU A 798 -23.62 17.25 10.41
C LEU A 798 -23.14 18.10 11.60
N GLY A 799 -23.26 17.61 12.83
CA GLY A 799 -22.96 18.37 14.05
C GLY A 799 -22.03 17.62 14.98
N VAL A 800 -21.11 18.34 15.61
CA VAL A 800 -20.27 17.81 16.69
C VAL A 800 -20.94 18.09 18.01
N ASN A 801 -21.40 17.05 18.71
CA ASN A 801 -22.03 17.20 20.00
C ASN A 801 -21.07 17.93 20.97
N ALA A 802 -21.56 18.94 21.69
CA ALA A 802 -20.77 19.75 22.61
C ALA A 802 -20.17 18.92 23.77
N ASN A 803 -20.70 17.73 24.02
CA ASN A 803 -20.19 16.79 25.03
C ASN A 803 -19.20 15.75 24.47
N ASN A 804 -18.87 15.77 23.17
CA ASN A 804 -17.88 14.88 22.54
C ASN A 804 -18.06 13.38 22.88
N GLN A 805 -19.31 12.91 23.03
CA GLN A 805 -19.62 11.47 23.12
C GLN A 805 -19.70 10.82 21.74
#